data_AF-A0A842WUW6-F1
#
_entry.id   AF-A0A842WUW6-F1
#
_cell.length_a   1.000
_cell.length_b   1.000
_cell.length_c   1.000
_cell.angle_alpha   90.00
_cell.angle_beta   90.00
_cell.angle_gamma   90.00
#
_symmetry.space_group_name_H-M   'P 1'
#
loop_
_entity.id
_entity.type
_entity.pdbx_description
1 polymer ?
#
loop_
_entity_poly.entity_id
_entity_poly.type
_entity_poly.pdbx_seq_one_letter_code
_entity_poly.pdbx_strand_id
1 'polypeptide(L)'
;MGNEFRKDKSGSEKNPDVKVYTSQLFELNLHAQDAVRSFVLHDIDDVEGVEMKRIAMHDAFTDLYQGIASFSEESMGEEFDVAFLRDRVAQSEGEQKEQFEQALKSLQEQIQTNLANIWMARVMAWLHQAAAASGPFIEDEHEEKNDTAKKTLAAVYTMLEKPFSAVPKKVDGTQKLRRVALGHKAYSLLSDADADEKILAEISGKNKSAEAEFYDEFLNELIGVESTFRQAFNPFDELIWRDMLSSYIFEKATDLYNEALPFFEKTTNGYQQTIGTIKSWKQNTAGLSEVYLAMTYNDIADAQMRAGNLEDASKLYTSASDAFGRAEKCFKKVVSLAPNAEQSRIDKEHKKAQALFCSAETSVKTLTDLLEMNNREEALVVLKEIFRDLKKASKLSKTRELTSAIKENLKTFSFVEELIKKNTDEDISGVITQISFAKDLRKTGLIEDVQKSLDDAQKNMSNNPSDALEAIREALNSLGILLSLESEDEEVGDLRNKTLALLNNVKYVIQFQLSSQLQTGTKFIMSRILENLHAEEAASYYQIIGQEPVASELKDLGKLALATAYASEAQTFSRQSEQWAFRSQVARVNTVKALGDELGQLEAEGSMDGTLKTHDETIKRINQAVASFECAANELNSVEGEAIREKNNVDAQVKQLQGVVMKLRGDLKRLMGAKSDFIAEMFYLKGDITKAKIHYSDASDQLREAVGAYTGAAELFQQLGDMQSARTIGSRAQTTDLVARSVWDNKQKLGRDQDPLLKGEAELSALYMGITNM
;
A
#
# COMPACT_ATOMS: atom_id res chain seq x y z
N MET A 1 -35.63 -30.40 21.59
CA MET A 1 -34.89 -31.14 22.63
C MET A 1 -33.57 -31.54 22.00
N GLY A 2 -32.46 -30.84 22.16
CA GLY A 2 -31.94 -30.20 23.36
C GLY A 2 -30.66 -30.94 23.76
N ASN A 3 -29.63 -30.85 22.92
CA ASN A 3 -28.25 -31.18 23.27
C ASN A 3 -27.39 -30.02 22.75
N GLU A 4 -27.39 -28.94 23.54
CA GLU A 4 -26.39 -27.89 23.48
C GLU A 4 -25.03 -28.54 23.73
N PHE A 5 -24.19 -28.60 22.71
CA PHE A 5 -22.77 -28.77 22.91
C PHE A 5 -22.29 -27.58 23.72
N ARG A 6 -21.90 -27.87 24.97
CA ARG A 6 -21.22 -26.94 25.87
C ARG A 6 -20.10 -26.26 25.09
N LYS A 7 -20.23 -24.94 24.91
CA LYS A 7 -19.09 -24.05 24.68
C LYS A 7 -18.05 -24.37 25.76
N ASP A 8 -16.97 -25.02 25.38
CA ASP A 8 -15.79 -25.08 26.24
C ASP A 8 -15.34 -23.64 26.50
N LYS A 9 -15.56 -23.20 27.73
CA LYS A 9 -15.00 -21.97 28.30
C LYS A 9 -13.53 -22.19 28.66
N SER A 10 -12.73 -22.59 27.69
CA SER A 10 -11.30 -22.32 27.67
C SER A 10 -11.04 -21.42 26.46
N GLY A 11 -11.69 -20.25 26.47
CA GLY A 11 -11.20 -19.15 25.67
C GLY A 11 -9.76 -18.95 26.09
N SER A 12 -8.85 -19.00 25.11
CA SER A 12 -7.51 -18.46 25.29
C SER A 12 -7.64 -17.15 26.08
N GLU A 13 -6.79 -16.95 27.07
CA GLU A 13 -6.48 -15.59 27.51
C GLU A 13 -5.98 -14.87 26.26
N LYS A 14 -6.91 -14.28 25.49
CA LYS A 14 -6.61 -13.34 24.43
C LYS A 14 -6.00 -12.18 25.19
N ASN A 15 -4.68 -12.17 25.25
CA ASN A 15 -3.92 -11.06 25.75
C ASN A 15 -4.32 -9.88 24.83
N PRO A 16 -5.12 -8.91 25.31
CA PRO A 16 -5.78 -7.92 24.46
C PRO A 16 -4.80 -6.96 23.76
N ASP A 17 -3.50 -7.09 24.04
CA ASP A 17 -2.42 -6.22 23.53
C ASP A 17 -1.61 -6.81 22.36
N VAL A 18 -1.92 -8.02 21.87
CA VAL A 18 -1.15 -8.63 20.77
C VAL A 18 -1.73 -8.19 19.42
N LYS A 19 -1.06 -7.22 18.80
CA LYS A 19 -1.41 -6.68 17.49
C LYS A 19 -0.93 -7.60 16.36
N VAL A 20 -1.86 -8.07 15.52
CA VAL A 20 -1.57 -8.77 14.26
C VAL A 20 -1.59 -7.74 13.13
N TYR A 21 -0.42 -7.45 12.57
CA TYR A 21 -0.25 -6.36 11.60
C TYR A 21 -0.91 -6.65 10.27
N THR A 22 -0.89 -7.89 9.78
CA THR A 22 -1.59 -8.25 8.53
C THR A 22 -3.09 -7.95 8.63
N SER A 23 -3.71 -8.23 9.78
CA SER A 23 -5.14 -7.94 10.01
C SER A 23 -5.40 -6.44 10.02
N GLN A 24 -4.55 -5.67 10.71
CA GLN A 24 -4.69 -4.22 10.75
C GLN A 24 -4.47 -3.59 9.36
N LEU A 25 -3.46 -4.05 8.62
CA LEU A 25 -3.17 -3.55 7.26
C LEU A 25 -4.30 -3.89 6.29
N PHE A 26 -4.91 -5.08 6.43
CA PHE A 26 -6.11 -5.45 5.68
C PHE A 26 -7.27 -4.48 5.94
N GLU A 27 -7.59 -4.21 7.21
CA GLU A 27 -8.64 -3.27 7.60
C GLU A 27 -8.38 -1.83 7.13
N LEU A 28 -7.15 -1.33 7.29
CA LEU A 28 -6.76 0.00 6.85
C LEU A 28 -6.87 0.15 5.33
N ASN A 29 -6.55 -0.91 4.57
CA ASN A 29 -6.67 -0.91 3.12
C ASN A 29 -8.13 -0.91 2.67
N LEU A 30 -8.98 -1.71 3.31
CA LEU A 30 -10.42 -1.69 3.08
C LEU A 30 -11.02 -0.30 3.33
N HIS A 31 -10.64 0.33 4.45
CA HIS A 31 -11.09 1.69 4.79
C HIS A 31 -10.63 2.73 3.76
N ALA A 32 -9.38 2.63 3.27
CA ALA A 32 -8.88 3.51 2.23
C ALA A 32 -9.67 3.37 0.92
N GLN A 33 -9.93 2.14 0.47
CA GLN A 33 -10.72 1.88 -0.75
C GLN A 33 -12.17 2.38 -0.63
N ASP A 34 -12.80 2.15 0.53
CA ASP A 34 -14.16 2.61 0.77
C ASP A 34 -14.25 4.14 0.85
N ALA A 35 -13.23 4.80 1.39
CA ALA A 35 -13.16 6.26 1.40
C ALA A 35 -13.07 6.85 -0.02
N VAL A 36 -12.32 6.21 -0.93
CA VAL A 36 -12.27 6.63 -2.34
C VAL A 36 -13.63 6.41 -3.02
N ARG A 37 -14.23 5.23 -2.86
CA ARG A 37 -15.57 4.96 -3.41
C ARG A 37 -16.58 6.00 -2.94
N SER A 38 -16.56 6.33 -1.64
CA SER A 38 -17.45 7.35 -1.08
C SER A 38 -17.17 8.75 -1.62
N PHE A 39 -15.92 9.08 -1.95
CA PHE A 39 -15.55 10.36 -2.55
C PHE A 39 -16.02 10.46 -4.01
N VAL A 40 -15.81 9.41 -4.81
CA VAL A 40 -16.19 9.37 -6.23
C VAL A 40 -17.70 9.46 -6.44
N LEU A 41 -18.48 8.91 -5.52
CA LEU A 41 -19.95 8.91 -5.58
C LEU A 41 -20.60 10.19 -5.04
N HIS A 42 -19.82 11.14 -4.52
CA HIS A 42 -20.36 12.37 -3.92
C HIS A 42 -20.78 13.39 -4.99
N ASP A 43 -21.84 14.14 -4.72
CA ASP A 43 -22.38 15.18 -5.60
C ASP A 43 -21.38 16.34 -5.72
N ILE A 44 -21.02 16.70 -6.95
CA ILE A 44 -20.01 17.73 -7.25
C ILE A 44 -20.53 19.13 -6.92
N ASP A 45 -21.85 19.32 -6.90
CA ASP A 45 -22.46 20.61 -6.58
C ASP A 45 -22.47 20.90 -5.06
N ASP A 46 -22.13 19.92 -4.20
CA ASP A 46 -21.99 20.05 -2.74
C ASP A 46 -20.52 20.26 -2.31
N VAL A 47 -20.04 21.50 -2.45
CA VAL A 47 -18.64 21.89 -2.19
C VAL A 47 -18.17 21.52 -0.76
N GLU A 48 -19.03 21.66 0.25
CA GLU A 48 -18.68 21.31 1.65
C GLU A 48 -18.59 19.80 1.86
N GLY A 49 -19.52 19.02 1.30
CA GLY A 49 -19.50 17.56 1.39
C GLY A 49 -18.33 16.94 0.62
N VAL A 50 -17.99 17.47 -0.55
CA VAL A 50 -16.80 17.06 -1.32
C VAL A 50 -15.52 17.26 -0.51
N GLU A 51 -15.38 18.38 0.20
CA GLU A 51 -14.22 18.65 1.05
C GLU A 51 -14.10 17.62 2.18
N MET A 52 -15.20 17.36 2.90
CA MET A 52 -15.21 16.41 4.01
C MET A 52 -14.83 14.99 3.54
N LYS A 53 -15.36 14.55 2.40
CA LYS A 53 -15.05 13.23 1.83
C LYS A 53 -13.62 13.13 1.32
N ARG A 54 -13.08 14.22 0.74
CA ARG A 54 -11.67 14.28 0.33
C ARG A 54 -10.73 14.16 1.54
N ILE A 55 -11.00 14.89 2.62
CA ILE A 55 -10.19 14.82 3.85
C ILE A 55 -10.23 13.41 4.42
N ALA A 56 -11.41 12.81 4.56
CA ALA A 56 -11.57 11.45 5.06
C ALA A 56 -10.80 10.42 4.21
N MET A 57 -10.79 10.58 2.89
CA MET A 57 -9.99 9.77 1.98
C MET A 57 -8.49 9.92 2.27
N HIS A 58 -7.98 11.16 2.36
CA HIS A 58 -6.55 11.36 2.64
C HIS A 58 -6.14 10.83 4.03
N ASP A 59 -6.97 11.01 5.05
CA ASP A 59 -6.72 10.50 6.41
C ASP A 59 -6.65 8.96 6.42
N ALA A 60 -7.56 8.28 5.72
CA ALA A 60 -7.55 6.82 5.61
C ALA A 60 -6.25 6.29 5.00
N PHE A 61 -5.74 6.94 3.95
CA PHE A 61 -4.44 6.58 3.37
C PHE A 61 -3.25 6.96 4.26
N THR A 62 -3.30 8.09 4.97
CA THR A 62 -2.29 8.44 5.97
C THR A 62 -2.17 7.34 7.01
N ASP A 63 -3.27 6.85 7.55
CA ASP A 63 -3.31 5.78 8.54
C ASP A 63 -2.74 4.47 7.97
N LEU A 64 -3.10 4.12 6.73
CA LEU A 64 -2.55 2.96 6.02
C LEU A 64 -1.03 3.05 5.90
N TYR A 65 -0.49 4.17 5.41
CA TYR A 65 0.95 4.32 5.22
C TYR A 65 1.73 4.38 6.54
N GLN A 66 1.17 5.00 7.58
CA GLN A 66 1.75 4.93 8.92
C GLN A 66 1.76 3.49 9.44
N GLY A 67 0.69 2.73 9.22
CA GLY A 67 0.62 1.31 9.55
C GLY A 67 1.71 0.50 8.86
N ILE A 68 1.93 0.72 7.56
CA ILE A 68 3.00 0.06 6.77
C ILE A 68 4.39 0.40 7.32
N ALA A 69 4.62 1.68 7.65
CA ALA A 69 5.88 2.13 8.22
C ALA A 69 6.15 1.46 9.57
N SER A 70 5.17 1.48 10.49
CA SER A 70 5.28 0.85 11.81
C SER A 70 5.51 -0.65 11.72
N PHE A 71 4.79 -1.37 10.84
CA PHE A 71 4.99 -2.80 10.66
C PHE A 71 6.38 -3.12 10.11
N SER A 72 6.85 -2.33 9.14
CA SER A 72 8.17 -2.51 8.56
C SER A 72 9.28 -2.24 9.57
N GLU A 73 9.13 -1.23 10.42
CA GLU A 73 10.06 -0.96 11.54
C GLU A 73 10.10 -2.10 12.55
N GLU A 74 8.95 -2.63 12.97
CA GLU A 74 8.93 -3.74 13.93
C GLU A 74 9.39 -5.07 13.32
N SER A 75 9.25 -5.24 12.01
CA SER A 75 9.71 -6.43 11.29
C SER A 75 11.23 -6.46 11.09
N MET A 76 11.92 -5.32 11.23
CA MET A 76 13.38 -5.25 11.16
C MET A 76 14.02 -5.90 12.41
N GLY A 77 14.31 -7.21 12.32
CA GLY A 77 15.09 -7.96 13.32
C GLY A 77 16.61 -7.92 13.09
N GLU A 78 17.06 -7.21 12.05
CA GLU A 78 18.37 -7.39 11.43
C GLU A 78 19.52 -6.77 12.26
N GLU A 79 19.23 -5.96 13.29
CA GLU A 79 20.23 -5.39 14.20
C GLU A 79 21.03 -6.47 14.95
N PHE A 80 20.36 -7.57 15.34
CA PHE A 80 21.05 -8.71 15.97
C PHE A 80 21.99 -9.38 14.98
N ASP A 81 21.51 -9.68 13.79
CA ASP A 81 22.26 -10.41 12.77
C ASP A 81 23.47 -9.59 12.30
N VAL A 82 23.36 -8.25 12.22
CA VAL A 82 24.49 -7.36 11.97
C VAL A 82 25.52 -7.42 13.08
N ALA A 83 25.10 -7.33 14.35
CA ALA A 83 26.02 -7.39 15.49
C ALA A 83 26.72 -8.76 15.57
N PHE A 84 25.97 -9.83 15.37
CA PHE A 84 26.47 -11.21 15.34
C PHE A 84 27.46 -11.44 14.20
N LEU A 85 27.12 -11.05 12.97
CA LEU A 85 28.01 -11.19 11.83
C LEU A 85 29.27 -10.33 11.97
N ARG A 86 29.17 -9.11 12.53
CA ARG A 86 30.34 -8.28 12.83
C ARG A 86 31.29 -8.95 13.82
N ASP A 87 30.76 -9.53 14.89
CA ASP A 87 31.55 -10.26 15.88
C ASP A 87 32.21 -11.51 15.27
N ARG A 88 31.49 -12.27 14.45
CA ARG A 88 32.05 -13.43 13.72
C ARG A 88 33.10 -13.05 12.69
N VAL A 89 32.93 -11.94 11.97
CA VAL A 89 33.96 -11.39 11.07
C VAL A 89 35.23 -11.01 11.84
N ALA A 90 35.08 -10.46 13.06
CA ALA A 90 36.21 -10.12 13.91
C ALA A 90 36.97 -11.36 14.44
N GLN A 91 36.28 -12.49 14.61
CA GLN A 91 36.83 -13.73 15.19
C GLN A 91 37.25 -14.79 14.15
N SER A 92 36.97 -14.57 12.86
CA SER A 92 37.24 -15.56 11.80
C SER A 92 38.40 -15.16 10.90
N GLU A 93 39.06 -16.14 10.27
CA GLU A 93 40.16 -15.93 9.32
C GLU A 93 39.93 -16.75 8.03
N GLY A 94 40.62 -16.39 6.94
CA GLY A 94 40.57 -17.11 5.66
C GLY A 94 39.20 -17.05 4.97
N GLU A 95 38.83 -18.14 4.27
CA GLU A 95 37.59 -18.23 3.47
C GLU A 95 36.31 -18.02 4.29
N GLN A 96 36.31 -18.41 5.57
CA GLN A 96 35.15 -18.19 6.45
C GLN A 96 34.92 -16.71 6.75
N LYS A 97 36.01 -15.92 6.89
CA LYS A 97 35.90 -14.47 7.07
C LYS A 97 35.29 -13.81 5.84
N GLU A 98 35.73 -14.19 4.65
CA GLU A 98 35.17 -13.66 3.39
C GLU A 98 33.68 -14.00 3.25
N GLN A 99 33.27 -15.22 3.63
CA GLN A 99 31.86 -15.60 3.64
C GLN A 99 31.02 -14.75 4.62
N PHE A 100 31.51 -14.53 5.83
CA PHE A 100 30.80 -13.68 6.81
C PHE A 100 30.79 -12.20 6.41
N GLU A 101 31.86 -11.69 5.81
CA GLU A 101 31.91 -10.32 5.28
C GLU A 101 30.92 -10.13 4.12
N GLN A 102 30.79 -11.13 3.24
CA GLN A 102 29.81 -11.11 2.17
C GLN A 102 28.37 -11.20 2.70
N ALA A 103 28.11 -12.06 3.68
CA ALA A 103 26.81 -12.15 4.34
C ALA A 103 26.45 -10.85 5.06
N LEU A 104 27.41 -10.24 5.78
CA LEU A 104 27.23 -8.95 6.45
C LEU A 104 26.91 -7.83 5.45
N LYS A 105 27.59 -7.83 4.29
CA LYS A 105 27.33 -6.87 3.22
C LYS A 105 25.93 -7.05 2.62
N SER A 106 25.53 -8.28 2.33
CA SER A 106 24.18 -8.59 1.83
C SER A 106 23.09 -8.17 2.82
N LEU A 107 23.30 -8.42 4.11
CA LEU A 107 22.36 -8.02 5.16
C LEU A 107 22.28 -6.48 5.30
N GLN A 108 23.42 -5.79 5.21
CA GLN A 108 23.44 -4.33 5.22
C GLN A 108 22.72 -3.71 4.01
N GLU A 109 22.84 -4.32 2.83
CA GLU A 109 22.09 -3.91 1.64
C GLU A 109 20.58 -4.10 1.86
N GLN A 110 20.17 -5.25 2.40
CA GLN A 110 18.76 -5.53 2.72
C GLN A 110 18.19 -4.54 3.76
N ILE A 111 18.94 -4.24 4.84
CA ILE A 111 18.56 -3.23 5.83
C ILE A 111 18.35 -1.87 5.18
N GLN A 112 19.23 -1.47 4.25
CA GLN A 112 19.11 -0.19 3.56
C GLN A 112 17.85 -0.13 2.71
N THR A 113 17.53 -1.19 1.98
CA THR A 113 16.29 -1.29 1.22
C THR A 113 15.05 -1.24 2.12
N ASN A 114 15.07 -1.92 3.27
CA ASN A 114 13.97 -1.91 4.24
C ASN A 114 13.75 -0.52 4.84
N LEU A 115 14.84 0.16 5.23
CA LEU A 115 14.79 1.55 5.71
C LEU A 115 14.22 2.49 4.66
N ALA A 116 14.65 2.37 3.39
CA ALA A 116 14.11 3.15 2.30
C ALA A 116 12.58 2.98 2.17
N ASN A 117 12.07 1.75 2.31
CA ASN A 117 10.63 1.48 2.27
C ASN A 117 9.86 2.12 3.44
N ILE A 118 10.38 2.06 4.67
CA ILE A 118 9.78 2.71 5.86
C ILE A 118 9.68 4.21 5.65
N TRP A 119 10.78 4.79 5.21
CA TRP A 119 10.91 6.21 4.94
C TRP A 119 9.95 6.66 3.84
N MET A 120 9.85 5.88 2.77
CA MET A 120 8.89 6.12 1.69
C MET A 120 7.45 6.13 2.22
N ALA A 121 7.05 5.14 3.00
CA ALA A 121 5.71 5.09 3.60
C ALA A 121 5.43 6.32 4.48
N ARG A 122 6.41 6.80 5.25
CA ARG A 122 6.27 8.04 6.04
C ARG A 122 6.12 9.29 5.18
N VAL A 123 6.89 9.41 4.11
CA VAL A 123 6.78 10.52 3.15
C VAL A 123 5.40 10.55 2.53
N MET A 124 4.88 9.39 2.13
CA MET A 124 3.55 9.26 1.55
C MET A 124 2.46 9.68 2.55
N ALA A 125 2.56 9.24 3.81
CA ALA A 125 1.65 9.67 4.87
C ALA A 125 1.65 11.19 5.07
N TRP A 126 2.82 11.84 5.03
CA TRP A 126 2.95 13.29 5.11
C TRP A 126 2.39 13.99 3.88
N LEU A 127 2.65 13.49 2.68
CA LEU A 127 2.09 14.07 1.45
C LEU A 127 0.56 14.00 1.47
N HIS A 128 -0.04 12.92 1.97
CA HIS A 128 -1.48 12.84 2.18
C HIS A 128 -2.03 13.88 3.15
N GLN A 129 -1.38 14.05 4.31
CA GLN A 129 -1.82 15.07 5.27
C GLN A 129 -1.63 16.48 4.71
N ALA A 130 -0.57 16.71 3.93
CA ALA A 130 -0.35 17.99 3.31
C ALA A 130 -1.40 18.26 2.21
N ALA A 131 -1.74 17.26 1.39
CA ALA A 131 -2.80 17.32 0.39
C ALA A 131 -4.21 17.51 1.00
N ALA A 132 -4.50 16.82 2.11
CA ALA A 132 -5.74 17.01 2.87
C ALA A 132 -5.88 18.46 3.33
N ALA A 133 -4.76 19.05 3.77
CA ALA A 133 -4.67 20.42 4.25
C ALA A 133 -4.55 21.46 3.12
N SER A 134 -4.15 21.06 1.90
CA SER A 134 -4.06 21.91 0.71
C SER A 134 -5.18 21.57 -0.29
N GLY A 135 -6.35 22.17 -0.09
CA GLY A 135 -7.44 22.12 -1.07
C GLY A 135 -7.38 23.27 -2.08
N PRO A 136 -8.12 23.20 -3.20
CA PRO A 136 -8.33 24.34 -4.09
C PRO A 136 -9.33 25.29 -3.42
N PHE A 137 -8.89 26.14 -2.51
CA PHE A 137 -9.77 27.10 -1.82
C PHE A 137 -9.17 28.48 -1.66
N ILE A 138 -10.07 29.45 -1.46
CA ILE A 138 -9.82 30.88 -1.22
C ILE A 138 -8.89 30.99 -0.01
N GLU A 139 -7.66 31.44 -0.23
CA GLU A 139 -6.56 31.47 0.75
C GLU A 139 -6.93 32.19 2.07
N ASP A 140 -7.94 33.07 2.03
CA ASP A 140 -8.38 33.91 3.14
C ASP A 140 -9.27 33.19 4.19
N GLU A 141 -9.81 32.00 3.92
CA GLU A 141 -10.80 31.34 4.82
C GLU A 141 -10.21 30.25 5.74
N HIS A 142 -8.99 29.76 5.49
CA HIS A 142 -8.41 28.59 6.20
C HIS A 142 -6.89 28.68 6.47
N GLU A 143 -6.44 29.76 7.10
CA GLU A 143 -5.03 30.02 7.42
C GLU A 143 -4.37 28.90 8.27
N GLU A 144 -5.08 28.33 9.25
CA GLU A 144 -4.58 27.20 10.08
C GLU A 144 -4.32 25.91 9.27
N LYS A 145 -5.12 25.64 8.24
CA LYS A 145 -4.93 24.47 7.36
C LYS A 145 -3.69 24.66 6.49
N ASN A 146 -3.49 25.87 5.97
CA ASN A 146 -2.30 26.21 5.18
C ASN A 146 -1.01 26.05 5.99
N ASP A 147 -1.00 26.49 7.25
CA ASP A 147 0.16 26.33 8.13
C ASP A 147 0.43 24.86 8.50
N THR A 148 -0.64 24.05 8.63
CA THR A 148 -0.51 22.60 8.81
C THR A 148 0.08 21.93 7.56
N ALA A 149 -0.38 22.30 6.37
CA ALA A 149 0.18 21.82 5.09
C ALA A 149 1.67 22.19 4.97
N LYS A 150 2.03 23.44 5.25
CA LYS A 150 3.43 23.92 5.26
C LYS A 150 4.29 23.15 6.26
N LYS A 151 3.80 22.86 7.46
CA LYS A 151 4.54 22.10 8.48
C LYS A 151 4.81 20.67 8.01
N THR A 152 3.82 20.02 7.42
CA THR A 152 3.95 18.64 6.93
C THR A 152 4.84 18.58 5.69
N LEU A 153 4.74 19.55 4.79
CA LEU A 153 5.69 19.75 3.70
C LEU A 153 7.11 19.97 4.20
N ALA A 154 7.29 20.82 5.22
CA ALA A 154 8.59 21.06 5.81
C ALA A 154 9.19 19.78 6.40
N ALA A 155 8.38 18.84 6.91
CA ALA A 155 8.85 17.53 7.35
C ALA A 155 9.35 16.68 6.16
N VAL A 156 8.65 16.69 5.02
CA VAL A 156 9.11 16.07 3.77
C VAL A 156 10.43 16.68 3.31
N TYR A 157 10.52 18.01 3.22
CA TYR A 157 11.74 18.72 2.83
C TYR A 157 12.92 18.47 3.78
N THR A 158 12.70 18.53 5.10
CA THR A 158 13.73 18.26 6.11
C THR A 158 14.27 16.83 5.99
N MET A 159 13.41 15.87 5.64
CA MET A 159 13.84 14.50 5.42
C MET A 159 14.67 14.38 4.14
N LEU A 160 14.30 15.08 3.08
CA LEU A 160 15.09 15.17 1.85
C LEU A 160 16.45 15.84 2.08
N GLU A 161 16.60 16.73 3.07
CA GLU A 161 17.86 17.41 3.39
C GLU A 161 18.81 16.61 4.31
N LYS A 162 18.33 15.59 5.04
CA LYS A 162 19.16 14.85 6.00
C LYS A 162 20.15 13.90 5.30
N PRO A 163 21.48 14.06 5.49
CA PRO A 163 22.45 13.13 4.91
C PRO A 163 22.23 11.72 5.47
N PHE A 164 21.80 10.79 4.61
CA PHE A 164 21.72 9.36 4.95
C PHE A 164 23.07 8.92 5.54
N SER A 165 23.08 8.43 6.78
CA SER A 165 24.28 7.92 7.46
C SER A 165 24.74 6.55 6.94
N ALA A 166 24.27 6.12 5.78
CA ALA A 166 24.64 4.86 5.14
C ALA A 166 26.01 5.00 4.44
N VAL A 167 26.98 4.16 4.83
CA VAL A 167 28.27 4.07 4.14
C VAL A 167 28.03 3.41 2.76
N PRO A 168 28.33 4.08 1.64
CA PRO A 168 27.93 3.62 0.32
C PRO A 168 28.90 2.58 -0.25
N LYS A 169 28.37 1.47 -0.78
CA LYS A 169 28.99 0.76 -1.91
C LYS A 169 28.00 0.74 -3.08
N LYS A 170 28.40 1.47 -4.13
CA LYS A 170 27.91 1.52 -5.51
C LYS A 170 26.41 1.85 -5.74
N VAL A 171 26.25 3.12 -6.14
CA VAL A 171 25.20 3.71 -6.98
C VAL A 171 23.82 3.80 -6.34
N ASP A 172 23.57 4.88 -5.58
CA ASP A 172 22.23 5.22 -5.09
C ASP A 172 22.18 6.66 -4.54
N GLY A 173 21.00 7.31 -4.55
CA GLY A 173 20.77 8.76 -4.31
C GLY A 173 21.45 9.38 -3.07
N THR A 174 21.87 8.55 -2.12
CA THR A 174 22.67 8.91 -0.94
C THR A 174 24.02 9.59 -1.26
N GLN A 175 24.74 9.21 -2.34
CA GLN A 175 25.99 9.89 -2.70
C GLN A 175 25.76 11.29 -3.29
N LYS A 176 24.65 11.50 -4.00
CA LYS A 176 24.27 12.80 -4.57
C LYS A 176 23.72 13.72 -3.48
N LEU A 177 22.93 13.18 -2.56
CA LEU A 177 22.55 13.88 -1.34
C LEU A 177 23.77 14.30 -0.50
N ARG A 178 24.77 13.43 -0.40
CA ARG A 178 26.04 13.77 0.24
C ARG A 178 26.83 14.82 -0.55
N ARG A 179 26.79 14.82 -1.89
CA ARG A 179 27.34 15.92 -2.71
C ARG A 179 26.56 17.22 -2.48
N VAL A 180 25.25 17.15 -2.28
CA VAL A 180 24.42 18.33 -2.01
C VAL A 180 24.74 18.92 -0.64
N ALA A 181 24.75 18.08 0.40
CA ALA A 181 25.12 18.46 1.75
C ALA A 181 26.58 18.92 1.87
N LEU A 182 27.54 18.25 1.21
CA LEU A 182 28.95 18.68 1.16
C LEU A 182 29.10 19.96 0.33
N GLY A 183 28.31 20.14 -0.73
CA GLY A 183 28.26 21.36 -1.54
C GLY A 183 27.77 22.55 -0.74
N HIS A 184 26.68 22.40 0.04
CA HIS A 184 26.18 23.44 0.94
C HIS A 184 27.16 23.74 2.07
N LYS A 185 27.74 22.70 2.69
CA LYS A 185 28.75 22.87 3.75
C LYS A 185 30.02 23.54 3.23
N ALA A 186 30.51 23.14 2.05
CA ALA A 186 31.68 23.75 1.42
C ALA A 186 31.37 25.19 0.98
N TYR A 187 30.19 25.45 0.45
CA TYR A 187 29.74 26.79 0.10
C TYR A 187 29.66 27.70 1.33
N SER A 188 29.05 27.24 2.44
CA SER A 188 29.03 27.98 3.71
C SER A 188 30.45 28.24 4.23
N LEU A 189 31.29 27.22 4.33
CA LEU A 189 32.64 27.36 4.88
C LEU A 189 33.55 28.26 4.01
N LEU A 190 33.38 28.24 2.69
CA LEU A 190 34.13 29.07 1.77
C LEU A 190 33.56 30.50 1.66
N SER A 191 32.25 30.65 1.82
CA SER A 191 31.59 31.96 1.93
C SER A 191 31.97 32.66 3.23
N ASP A 192 32.06 31.91 4.34
CA ASP A 192 32.50 32.42 5.65
C ASP A 192 34.00 32.76 5.67
N ALA A 193 34.75 32.30 4.67
CA ALA A 193 36.19 32.51 4.51
C ALA A 193 36.56 33.49 3.36
N ASP A 194 35.58 34.25 2.84
CA ASP A 194 35.74 35.20 1.71
C ASP A 194 36.46 34.58 0.48
N ALA A 195 36.12 33.34 0.13
CA ALA A 195 36.68 32.67 -1.04
C ALA A 195 36.23 33.30 -2.37
N ASP A 196 37.04 33.14 -3.42
CA ASP A 196 36.80 33.67 -4.78
C ASP A 196 35.40 33.28 -5.31
N GLU A 197 34.63 34.29 -5.74
CA GLU A 197 33.26 34.15 -6.25
C GLU A 197 33.13 33.12 -7.37
N LYS A 198 34.17 32.93 -8.20
CA LYS A 198 34.15 31.89 -9.25
C LYS A 198 34.09 30.48 -8.68
N ILE A 199 34.79 30.23 -7.58
CA ILE A 199 34.84 28.91 -6.91
C ILE A 199 33.52 28.67 -6.19
N LEU A 200 32.96 29.69 -5.53
CA LEU A 200 31.64 29.64 -4.89
C LEU A 200 30.53 29.40 -5.93
N ALA A 201 30.60 30.05 -7.10
CA ALA A 201 29.64 29.87 -8.19
C ALA A 201 29.75 28.47 -8.83
N GLU A 202 30.95 27.93 -8.98
CA GLU A 202 31.17 26.58 -9.50
C GLU A 202 30.66 25.51 -8.53
N ILE A 203 30.90 25.69 -7.22
CA ILE A 203 30.38 24.82 -6.16
C ILE A 203 28.85 24.91 -6.12
N SER A 204 28.27 26.12 -6.16
CA SER A 204 26.82 26.33 -6.19
C SER A 204 26.17 25.73 -7.45
N GLY A 205 26.78 25.89 -8.62
CA GLY A 205 26.28 25.33 -9.88
C GLY A 205 26.31 23.79 -9.89
N LYS A 206 27.41 23.19 -9.43
CA LYS A 206 27.50 21.72 -9.28
C LYS A 206 26.56 21.19 -8.21
N ASN A 207 26.33 21.97 -7.16
CA ASN A 207 25.42 21.64 -6.08
C ASN A 207 23.96 21.65 -6.57
N LYS A 208 23.54 22.71 -7.26
CA LYS A 208 22.19 22.80 -7.88
C LYS A 208 21.93 21.77 -8.97
N SER A 209 22.96 21.42 -9.76
CA SER A 209 22.86 20.33 -10.74
C SER A 209 22.69 18.98 -10.05
N ALA A 210 23.46 18.73 -8.98
CA ALA A 210 23.34 17.52 -8.19
C ALA A 210 22.01 17.44 -7.42
N GLU A 211 21.48 18.59 -7.01
CA GLU A 211 20.18 18.75 -6.37
C GLU A 211 19.03 18.51 -7.37
N ALA A 212 19.10 19.07 -8.58
CA ALA A 212 18.13 18.80 -9.64
C ALA A 212 18.16 17.33 -10.11
N GLU A 213 19.35 16.76 -10.28
CA GLU A 213 19.51 15.32 -10.58
C GLU A 213 19.03 14.44 -9.42
N PHE A 214 19.23 14.88 -8.18
CA PHE A 214 18.70 14.20 -7.01
C PHE A 214 17.18 14.27 -6.98
N TYR A 215 16.56 15.43 -7.23
CA TYR A 215 15.11 15.52 -7.28
C TYR A 215 14.53 14.73 -8.44
N ASP A 216 15.12 14.78 -9.64
CA ASP A 216 14.64 13.98 -10.78
C ASP A 216 14.80 12.47 -10.52
N GLU A 217 15.93 12.00 -9.98
CA GLU A 217 16.11 10.59 -9.66
C GLU A 217 15.32 10.14 -8.43
N PHE A 218 15.21 10.98 -7.39
CA PHE A 218 14.36 10.73 -6.22
C PHE A 218 12.90 10.72 -6.62
N LEU A 219 12.45 11.60 -7.51
CA LEU A 219 11.10 11.55 -8.06
C LEU A 219 10.91 10.29 -8.89
N ASN A 220 11.88 9.87 -9.69
CA ASN A 220 11.79 8.62 -10.44
C ASN A 220 11.83 7.37 -9.53
N GLU A 221 12.57 7.41 -8.42
CA GLU A 221 12.67 6.36 -7.42
C GLU A 221 11.42 6.33 -6.53
N LEU A 222 10.90 7.50 -6.14
CA LEU A 222 9.60 7.67 -5.50
C LEU A 222 8.52 7.13 -6.43
N ILE A 223 8.49 7.53 -7.71
CA ILE A 223 7.57 7.03 -8.72
C ILE A 223 7.75 5.51 -8.93
N GLY A 224 8.97 4.97 -8.88
CA GLY A 224 9.27 3.55 -9.09
C GLY A 224 8.97 2.65 -7.89
N VAL A 225 9.18 3.15 -6.67
CA VAL A 225 8.82 2.45 -5.42
C VAL A 225 7.33 2.60 -5.18
N GLU A 226 6.78 3.80 -5.40
CA GLU A 226 5.35 4.04 -5.51
C GLU A 226 4.78 3.14 -6.61
N SER A 227 5.41 2.92 -7.78
CA SER A 227 4.87 2.00 -8.82
C SER A 227 4.83 0.56 -8.35
N THR A 228 5.79 0.14 -7.53
CA THR A 228 5.81 -1.18 -6.90
C THR A 228 4.74 -1.31 -5.80
N PHE A 229 4.47 -0.23 -5.04
CA PHE A 229 3.35 -0.17 -4.11
C PHE A 229 2.01 -0.07 -4.88
N ARG A 230 1.94 0.70 -5.96
CA ARG A 230 0.79 0.98 -6.85
C ARG A 230 0.29 -0.25 -7.60
N GLN A 231 1.19 -1.09 -8.12
CA GLN A 231 0.82 -2.38 -8.72
C GLN A 231 0.05 -3.26 -7.73
N ALA A 232 0.25 -3.02 -6.43
CA ALA A 232 -0.49 -3.71 -5.40
C ALA A 232 -1.88 -3.11 -5.14
N PHE A 233 -2.18 -1.82 -5.39
CA PHE A 233 -3.45 -1.16 -5.01
C PHE A 233 -4.45 -0.99 -6.17
N ASN A 234 -5.73 -0.78 -5.85
CA ASN A 234 -6.85 -0.71 -6.80
C ASN A 234 -6.59 0.28 -7.98
N PRO A 235 -6.69 -0.15 -9.24
CA PRO A 235 -6.52 0.69 -10.44
C PRO A 235 -7.45 1.89 -10.59
N PHE A 236 -8.60 1.92 -9.91
CA PHE A 236 -9.45 3.11 -9.87
C PHE A 236 -8.89 4.19 -8.92
N ASP A 237 -8.11 3.78 -7.93
CA ASP A 237 -7.42 4.67 -6.99
C ASP A 237 -6.00 5.01 -7.51
N GLU A 238 -5.38 4.11 -8.29
CA GLU A 238 -4.01 4.20 -8.82
C GLU A 238 -3.75 5.44 -9.71
N LEU A 239 -4.69 5.78 -10.59
CA LEU A 239 -4.51 6.85 -11.59
C LEU A 239 -4.77 8.24 -11.00
N ILE A 240 -5.90 8.39 -10.29
CA ILE A 240 -6.30 9.62 -9.61
C ILE A 240 -5.23 10.01 -8.59
N TRP A 241 -4.68 9.03 -7.86
CA TRP A 241 -3.71 9.31 -6.81
C TRP A 241 -2.32 9.71 -7.35
N ARG A 242 -1.82 9.02 -8.39
CA ARG A 242 -0.61 9.44 -9.12
C ARG A 242 -0.75 10.88 -9.58
N ASP A 243 -1.89 11.20 -10.16
CA ASP A 243 -2.11 12.47 -10.82
C ASP A 243 -2.30 13.60 -9.78
N MET A 244 -2.98 13.35 -8.66
CA MET A 244 -3.04 14.30 -7.55
C MET A 244 -1.67 14.55 -6.89
N LEU A 245 -0.92 13.49 -6.58
CA LEU A 245 0.40 13.63 -5.95
C LEU A 245 1.39 14.35 -6.86
N SER A 246 1.41 13.98 -8.15
CA SER A 246 2.28 14.60 -9.13
C SER A 246 1.92 16.07 -9.32
N SER A 247 0.62 16.39 -9.38
CA SER A 247 0.14 17.77 -9.46
C SER A 247 0.67 18.62 -8.31
N TYR A 248 0.54 18.10 -7.08
CA TYR A 248 0.99 18.75 -5.86
C TYR A 248 2.52 18.93 -5.77
N ILE A 249 3.29 17.88 -6.07
CA ILE A 249 4.76 17.93 -6.06
C ILE A 249 5.26 19.00 -7.04
N PHE A 250 4.71 19.03 -8.26
CA PHE A 250 5.12 20.00 -9.27
C PHE A 250 4.67 21.43 -8.94
N GLU A 251 3.54 21.60 -8.25
CA GLU A 251 3.11 22.88 -7.71
C GLU A 251 4.12 23.39 -6.67
N LYS A 252 4.52 22.55 -5.72
CA LYS A 252 5.49 22.94 -4.69
C LYS A 252 6.90 23.19 -5.25
N ALA A 253 7.31 22.43 -6.27
CA ALA A 253 8.52 22.76 -7.02
C ALA A 253 8.42 24.13 -7.70
N THR A 254 7.24 24.50 -8.21
CA THR A 254 6.98 25.82 -8.81
C THR A 254 7.05 26.93 -7.76
N ASP A 255 6.52 26.72 -6.56
CA ASP A 255 6.60 27.65 -5.42
C ASP A 255 8.06 27.92 -5.03
N LEU A 256 8.88 26.88 -4.91
CA LEU A 256 10.31 27.03 -4.65
C LEU A 256 11.02 27.88 -5.71
N TYR A 257 10.66 27.73 -7.00
CA TYR A 257 11.19 28.60 -8.04
C TYR A 257 10.66 30.04 -7.94
N ASN A 258 9.41 30.25 -7.52
CA ASN A 258 8.85 31.59 -7.27
C ASN A 258 9.58 32.30 -6.14
N GLU A 259 9.92 31.59 -5.08
CA GLU A 259 10.69 32.12 -3.94
C GLU A 259 12.14 32.40 -4.33
N ALA A 260 12.76 31.50 -5.11
CA ALA A 260 14.17 31.59 -5.48
C ALA A 260 14.47 32.65 -6.56
N LEU A 261 13.57 32.85 -7.54
CA LEU A 261 13.79 33.76 -8.68
C LEU A 261 14.10 35.21 -8.29
N PRO A 262 13.36 35.85 -7.35
CA PRO A 262 13.66 37.21 -6.90
C PRO A 262 15.08 37.39 -6.34
N PHE A 263 15.68 36.36 -5.74
CA PHE A 263 17.06 36.40 -5.26
C PHE A 263 18.07 36.40 -6.40
N PHE A 264 17.80 35.68 -7.49
CA PHE A 264 18.67 35.68 -8.67
C PHE A 264 18.48 36.93 -9.54
N GLU A 265 17.26 37.48 -9.60
CA GLU A 265 16.95 38.68 -10.38
C GLU A 265 17.47 39.99 -9.76
N LYS A 266 17.63 40.03 -8.42
CA LYS A 266 18.19 41.19 -7.70
C LYS A 266 19.72 41.27 -7.75
N THR A 267 20.40 40.20 -8.14
CA THR A 267 21.87 40.14 -8.16
C THR A 267 22.40 40.68 -9.49
N THR A 268 23.12 41.81 -9.46
CA THR A 268 23.39 42.66 -10.63
C THR A 268 24.39 42.11 -11.66
N ASN A 269 25.02 40.95 -11.44
CA ASN A 269 26.09 40.44 -12.31
C ASN A 269 25.84 38.99 -12.80
N GLY A 270 25.77 38.81 -14.12
CA GLY A 270 26.21 37.58 -14.81
C GLY A 270 25.27 36.38 -14.95
N TYR A 271 24.15 36.27 -14.22
CA TYR A 271 23.33 35.04 -14.18
C TYR A 271 22.23 34.92 -15.26
N GLN A 272 22.29 35.64 -16.38
CA GLN A 272 21.21 35.64 -17.39
C GLN A 272 20.88 34.23 -17.93
N GLN A 273 21.90 33.39 -18.14
CA GLN A 273 21.70 32.02 -18.63
C GLN A 273 21.07 31.13 -17.54
N THR A 274 21.52 31.24 -16.29
CA THR A 274 20.96 30.50 -15.14
C THR A 274 19.53 30.92 -14.82
N ILE A 275 19.22 32.22 -14.89
CA ILE A 275 17.86 32.76 -14.75
C ILE A 275 16.98 32.23 -15.89
N GLY A 276 17.50 32.14 -17.12
CA GLY A 276 16.80 31.52 -18.24
C GLY A 276 16.46 30.04 -17.99
N THR A 277 17.41 29.26 -17.47
CA THR A 277 17.21 27.85 -17.12
C THR A 277 16.21 27.67 -15.98
N ILE A 278 16.30 28.47 -14.91
CA ILE A 278 15.37 28.41 -13.77
C ILE A 278 13.95 28.80 -14.22
N LYS A 279 13.82 29.84 -15.07
CA LYS A 279 12.52 30.21 -15.66
C LYS A 279 11.96 29.08 -16.52
N SER A 280 12.81 28.38 -17.28
CA SER A 280 12.43 27.22 -18.07
C SER A 280 11.92 26.06 -17.19
N TRP A 281 12.63 25.72 -16.11
CA TRP A 281 12.21 24.68 -15.17
C TRP A 281 10.93 25.03 -14.42
N LYS A 282 10.78 26.29 -13.99
CA LYS A 282 9.52 26.80 -13.43
C LYS A 282 8.35 26.62 -14.40
N GLN A 283 8.51 26.93 -15.68
CA GLN A 283 7.44 26.75 -16.65
C GLN A 283 7.15 25.27 -16.94
N ASN A 284 8.16 24.40 -16.88
CA ASN A 284 7.97 22.96 -17.04
C ASN A 284 7.19 22.35 -15.87
N THR A 285 7.61 22.63 -14.64
CA THR A 285 6.96 22.16 -13.41
C THR A 285 5.53 22.71 -13.28
N ALA A 286 5.32 24.00 -13.52
CA ALA A 286 3.98 24.57 -13.55
C ALA A 286 3.08 23.94 -14.64
N GLY A 287 3.65 23.61 -15.80
CA GLY A 287 2.92 22.93 -16.86
C GLY A 287 2.56 21.48 -16.51
N LEU A 288 3.50 20.73 -15.92
CA LEU A 288 3.28 19.35 -15.48
C LEU A 288 2.25 19.26 -14.35
N SER A 289 2.29 20.19 -13.39
CA SER A 289 1.28 20.27 -12.32
C SER A 289 -0.15 20.33 -12.89
N GLU A 290 -0.35 21.15 -13.91
CA GLU A 290 -1.63 21.33 -14.60
C GLU A 290 -2.03 20.13 -15.48
N VAL A 291 -1.06 19.43 -16.09
CA VAL A 291 -1.32 18.19 -16.84
C VAL A 291 -1.90 17.13 -15.91
N TYR A 292 -1.26 16.90 -14.77
CA TYR A 292 -1.70 15.90 -13.82
C TYR A 292 -3.04 16.27 -13.16
N LEU A 293 -3.27 17.55 -12.89
CA LEU A 293 -4.60 18.03 -12.48
C LEU A 293 -5.66 17.74 -13.55
N ALA A 294 -5.33 17.95 -14.82
CA ALA A 294 -6.24 17.67 -15.93
C ALA A 294 -6.57 16.18 -16.06
N MET A 295 -5.59 15.30 -15.84
CA MET A 295 -5.79 13.86 -15.85
C MET A 295 -6.67 13.39 -14.69
N THR A 296 -6.49 13.97 -13.50
CA THR A 296 -7.36 13.74 -12.34
C THR A 296 -8.82 14.05 -12.67
N TYR A 297 -9.10 15.23 -13.23
CA TYR A 297 -10.46 15.60 -13.65
C TYR A 297 -11.01 14.68 -14.75
N ASN A 298 -10.15 14.24 -15.67
CA ASN A 298 -10.56 13.31 -16.71
C ASN A 298 -11.05 11.97 -16.14
N ASP A 299 -10.30 11.40 -15.21
CA ASP A 299 -10.60 10.05 -14.72
C ASP A 299 -11.88 10.04 -13.88
N ILE A 300 -12.13 11.12 -13.13
CA ILE A 300 -13.40 11.35 -12.45
C ILE A 300 -14.52 11.57 -13.47
N ALA A 301 -14.28 12.33 -14.55
CA ALA A 301 -15.28 12.54 -15.61
C ALA A 301 -15.67 11.22 -16.30
N ASP A 302 -14.70 10.36 -16.59
CA ASP A 302 -14.92 9.03 -17.14
C ASP A 302 -15.77 8.16 -16.17
N ALA A 303 -15.56 8.29 -14.85
CA ALA A 303 -16.39 7.62 -13.85
C ALA A 303 -17.83 8.14 -13.82
N GLN A 304 -18.04 9.45 -13.85
CA GLN A 304 -19.38 10.05 -13.90
C GLN A 304 -20.12 9.73 -15.20
N MET A 305 -19.40 9.70 -16.33
CA MET A 305 -19.96 9.29 -17.62
C MET A 305 -20.44 7.83 -17.57
N ARG A 306 -19.67 6.93 -16.94
CA ARG A 306 -20.08 5.53 -16.68
C ARG A 306 -21.26 5.42 -15.70
N ALA A 307 -21.41 6.36 -14.77
CA ALA A 307 -22.55 6.39 -13.86
C ALA A 307 -23.83 6.95 -14.52
N GLY A 308 -23.75 7.45 -15.76
CA GLY A 308 -24.86 8.12 -16.45
C GLY A 308 -25.06 9.58 -16.03
N ASN A 309 -24.17 10.13 -15.19
CA ASN A 309 -24.22 11.52 -14.72
C ASN A 309 -23.56 12.46 -15.75
N LEU A 310 -24.22 12.63 -16.89
CA LEU A 310 -23.65 13.30 -18.07
C LEU A 310 -23.41 14.81 -17.87
N GLU A 311 -24.22 15.46 -17.04
CA GLU A 311 -24.03 16.88 -16.71
C GLU A 311 -22.73 17.09 -15.93
N ASP A 312 -22.50 16.29 -14.89
CA ASP A 312 -21.30 16.36 -14.06
C ASP A 312 -20.05 15.89 -14.81
N ALA A 313 -20.18 14.84 -15.64
CA ALA A 313 -19.12 14.45 -16.57
C ALA A 313 -18.74 15.59 -17.52
N SER A 314 -19.73 16.32 -18.07
CA SER A 314 -19.49 17.46 -18.96
C SER A 314 -18.75 18.61 -18.24
N LYS A 315 -19.14 18.92 -17.00
CA LYS A 315 -18.45 19.92 -16.15
C LYS A 315 -16.99 19.50 -15.90
N LEU A 316 -16.75 18.25 -15.52
CA LEU A 316 -15.40 17.74 -15.22
C LEU A 316 -14.51 17.66 -16.48
N TYR A 317 -15.01 17.22 -17.62
CA TYR A 317 -14.25 17.26 -18.88
C TYR A 317 -13.92 18.71 -19.30
N THR A 318 -14.78 19.67 -18.96
CA THR A 318 -14.48 21.10 -19.17
C THR A 318 -13.33 21.55 -18.25
N SER A 319 -13.37 21.19 -16.96
CA SER A 319 -12.28 21.45 -16.01
C SER A 319 -10.96 20.81 -16.45
N ALA A 320 -10.99 19.57 -16.96
CA ALA A 320 -9.84 18.89 -17.54
C ALA A 320 -9.29 19.64 -18.78
N SER A 321 -10.17 20.02 -19.70
CA SER A 321 -9.81 20.82 -20.89
C SER A 321 -9.13 22.14 -20.52
N ASP A 322 -9.65 22.84 -19.50
CA ASP A 322 -9.11 24.12 -19.05
C ASP A 322 -7.75 23.95 -18.37
N ALA A 323 -7.55 22.90 -17.57
CA ALA A 323 -6.27 22.55 -16.97
C ALA A 323 -5.22 22.21 -18.04
N PHE A 324 -5.54 21.37 -19.03
CA PHE A 324 -4.66 21.15 -20.19
C PHE A 324 -4.37 22.45 -20.96
N GLY A 325 -5.33 23.39 -21.00
CA GLY A 325 -5.13 24.73 -21.57
C GLY A 325 -4.19 25.63 -20.76
N ARG A 326 -4.15 25.49 -19.43
CA ARG A 326 -3.15 26.16 -18.59
C ARG A 326 -1.78 25.52 -18.76
N ALA A 327 -1.69 24.19 -18.79
CA ALA A 327 -0.46 23.46 -19.12
C ALA A 327 0.14 23.89 -20.46
N GLU A 328 -0.68 23.96 -21.52
CA GLU A 328 -0.29 24.46 -22.85
C GLU A 328 0.36 25.85 -22.76
N LYS A 329 -0.24 26.78 -22.00
CA LYS A 329 0.29 28.15 -21.84
C LYS A 329 1.62 28.18 -21.09
N CYS A 330 1.80 27.30 -20.11
CA CYS A 330 3.06 27.17 -19.38
C CYS A 330 4.18 26.67 -20.30
N PHE A 331 3.94 25.55 -21.00
CA PHE A 331 4.92 24.97 -21.92
C PHE A 331 5.26 25.89 -23.10
N LYS A 332 4.30 26.63 -23.67
CA LYS A 332 4.52 27.55 -24.81
C LYS A 332 5.52 28.68 -24.54
N LYS A 333 5.76 29.03 -23.28
CA LYS A 333 6.73 30.08 -22.92
C LYS A 333 8.19 29.63 -23.10
N VAL A 334 8.41 28.34 -23.33
CA VAL A 334 9.74 27.74 -23.48
C VAL A 334 9.82 26.97 -24.80
N VAL A 335 10.77 27.33 -25.67
CA VAL A 335 10.91 26.72 -27.01
C VAL A 335 11.16 25.21 -26.94
N SER A 336 11.92 24.72 -25.97
CA SER A 336 12.21 23.29 -25.81
C SER A 336 11.01 22.46 -25.37
N LEU A 337 9.94 23.07 -24.88
CA LEU A 337 8.72 22.39 -24.41
C LEU A 337 7.58 22.45 -25.45
N ALA A 338 7.86 22.88 -26.68
CA ALA A 338 6.87 22.94 -27.75
C ALA A 338 6.15 21.60 -28.02
N PRO A 339 6.79 20.42 -27.95
CA PRO A 339 6.08 19.15 -28.08
C PRO A 339 5.04 18.92 -26.97
N ASN A 340 5.37 19.23 -25.72
CA ASN A 340 4.46 19.09 -24.56
C ASN A 340 3.29 20.07 -24.67
N ALA A 341 3.53 21.28 -25.15
CA ALA A 341 2.49 22.26 -25.46
C ALA A 341 1.53 21.74 -26.54
N GLU A 342 2.06 21.10 -27.58
CA GLU A 342 1.24 20.55 -28.67
C GLU A 342 0.41 19.35 -28.19
N GLN A 343 0.98 18.46 -27.39
CA GLN A 343 0.24 17.35 -26.79
C GLN A 343 -0.87 17.86 -25.87
N SER A 344 -0.57 18.81 -24.98
CA SER A 344 -1.57 19.43 -24.09
C SER A 344 -2.69 20.12 -24.88
N ARG A 345 -2.38 20.71 -26.05
CA ARG A 345 -3.38 21.28 -26.95
C ARG A 345 -4.30 20.20 -27.54
N ILE A 346 -3.74 19.06 -27.97
CA ILE A 346 -4.51 17.93 -28.48
C ILE A 346 -5.44 17.37 -27.41
N ASP A 347 -4.93 17.16 -26.20
CA ASP A 347 -5.70 16.61 -25.07
C ASP A 347 -6.82 17.56 -24.65
N LYS A 348 -6.52 18.86 -24.53
CA LYS A 348 -7.54 19.92 -24.36
C LYS A 348 -8.64 19.86 -25.41
N GLU A 349 -8.29 19.78 -26.69
CA GLU A 349 -9.27 19.71 -27.78
C GLU A 349 -10.13 18.44 -27.64
N HIS A 350 -9.51 17.31 -27.32
CA HIS A 350 -10.22 16.05 -27.16
C HIS A 350 -11.17 16.06 -25.95
N LYS A 351 -10.74 16.55 -24.78
CA LYS A 351 -11.60 16.66 -23.58
C LYS A 351 -12.74 17.64 -23.79
N LYS A 352 -12.49 18.73 -24.51
CA LYS A 352 -13.55 19.64 -24.95
C LYS A 352 -14.54 18.96 -25.90
N ALA A 353 -14.09 18.05 -26.76
CA ALA A 353 -14.99 17.26 -27.61
C ALA A 353 -15.88 16.34 -26.77
N GLN A 354 -15.32 15.67 -25.74
CA GLN A 354 -16.08 14.83 -24.80
C GLN A 354 -17.10 15.65 -24.00
N ALA A 355 -16.71 16.81 -23.48
CA ALA A 355 -17.62 17.70 -22.76
C ALA A 355 -18.83 18.13 -23.62
N LEU A 356 -18.57 18.56 -24.87
CA LEU A 356 -19.60 18.94 -25.83
C LEU A 356 -20.48 17.77 -26.25
N PHE A 357 -19.90 16.58 -26.36
CA PHE A 357 -20.66 15.37 -26.65
C PHE A 357 -21.63 15.05 -25.49
N CYS A 358 -21.14 15.04 -24.24
CA CYS A 358 -21.99 14.82 -23.06
C CYS A 358 -23.10 15.87 -22.95
N SER A 359 -22.78 17.15 -23.17
CA SER A 359 -23.77 18.25 -23.15
C SER A 359 -24.84 18.12 -24.25
N ALA A 360 -24.45 17.67 -25.44
CA ALA A 360 -25.39 17.37 -26.52
C ALA A 360 -26.33 16.22 -26.14
N GLU A 361 -25.81 15.14 -25.54
CA GLU A 361 -26.61 14.00 -25.07
C GLU A 361 -27.58 14.39 -23.94
N THR A 362 -27.12 15.20 -22.96
CA THR A 362 -28.00 15.73 -21.91
C THR A 362 -29.18 16.53 -22.51
N SER A 363 -28.93 17.29 -23.57
CA SER A 363 -29.95 18.09 -24.27
C SER A 363 -30.98 17.25 -25.04
N VAL A 364 -30.69 15.97 -25.32
CA VAL A 364 -31.63 15.07 -26.02
C VAL A 364 -32.89 14.85 -25.19
N LYS A 365 -32.78 14.77 -23.86
CA LYS A 365 -33.94 14.61 -22.98
C LYS A 365 -34.91 15.78 -23.12
N THR A 366 -34.39 17.01 -23.05
CA THR A 366 -35.16 18.23 -23.29
C THR A 366 -35.79 18.26 -24.68
N LEU A 367 -35.06 17.80 -25.71
CA LEU A 367 -35.61 17.67 -27.06
C LEU A 367 -36.79 16.69 -27.10
N THR A 368 -36.66 15.52 -26.49
CA THR A 368 -37.73 14.51 -26.43
C THR A 368 -38.96 15.06 -25.71
N ASP A 369 -38.80 15.69 -24.55
CA ASP A 369 -39.91 16.29 -23.79
C ASP A 369 -40.66 17.35 -24.63
N LEU A 370 -39.93 18.18 -25.37
CA LEU A 370 -40.53 19.20 -26.24
C LEU A 370 -41.25 18.60 -27.45
N LEU A 371 -40.76 17.49 -28.00
CA LEU A 371 -41.44 16.75 -29.07
C LEU A 371 -42.73 16.09 -28.58
N GLU A 372 -42.74 15.55 -27.36
CA GLU A 372 -43.95 15.01 -26.72
C GLU A 372 -45.00 16.08 -26.45
N MET A 373 -44.57 17.28 -26.03
CA MET A 373 -45.43 18.44 -25.86
C MET A 373 -45.85 19.10 -27.19
N ASN A 374 -45.44 18.53 -28.33
CA ASN A 374 -45.70 19.07 -29.68
C ASN A 374 -45.19 20.51 -29.86
N ASN A 375 -44.16 20.90 -29.08
CA ASN A 375 -43.59 22.25 -29.05
C ASN A 375 -42.43 22.38 -30.05
N ARG A 376 -42.82 22.56 -31.32
CA ARG A 376 -41.92 22.55 -32.47
C ARG A 376 -40.88 23.67 -32.48
N GLU A 377 -41.26 24.87 -32.06
CA GLU A 377 -40.36 26.03 -32.12
C GLU A 377 -39.18 25.85 -31.15
N GLU A 378 -39.45 25.47 -29.92
CA GLU A 378 -38.42 25.20 -28.91
C GLU A 378 -37.63 23.93 -29.23
N ALA A 379 -38.28 22.87 -29.73
CA ALA A 379 -37.58 21.66 -30.18
C ALA A 379 -36.55 21.98 -31.29
N LEU A 380 -36.89 22.84 -32.25
CA LEU A 380 -35.94 23.30 -33.28
C LEU A 380 -34.81 24.16 -32.72
N VAL A 381 -35.03 24.89 -31.61
CA VAL A 381 -33.97 25.64 -30.92
C VAL A 381 -33.01 24.68 -30.26
N VAL A 382 -33.50 23.73 -29.45
CA VAL A 382 -32.66 22.71 -28.78
C VAL A 382 -31.90 21.88 -29.81
N LEU A 383 -32.54 21.50 -30.92
CA LEU A 383 -31.91 20.71 -31.98
C LEU A 383 -30.79 21.49 -32.71
N LYS A 384 -30.90 22.81 -32.82
CA LYS A 384 -29.78 23.67 -33.28
C LYS A 384 -28.63 23.68 -32.29
N GLU A 385 -28.90 23.64 -30.99
CA GLU A 385 -27.86 23.57 -29.95
C GLU A 385 -27.14 22.23 -29.99
N ILE A 386 -27.88 21.12 -30.06
CA ILE A 386 -27.34 19.76 -30.26
C ILE A 386 -26.43 19.73 -31.50
N PHE A 387 -26.89 20.26 -32.65
CA PHE A 387 -26.04 20.33 -33.84
C PHE A 387 -24.81 21.21 -33.68
N ARG A 388 -24.93 22.34 -33.00
CA ARG A 388 -23.82 23.25 -32.74
C ARG A 388 -22.74 22.51 -31.96
N ASP A 389 -23.13 21.76 -30.94
CA ASP A 389 -22.21 21.13 -30.01
C ASP A 389 -21.61 19.85 -30.61
N LEU A 390 -22.40 19.03 -31.32
CA LEU A 390 -21.89 17.88 -32.09
C LEU A 390 -20.98 18.27 -33.25
N LYS A 391 -21.30 19.33 -34.01
CA LYS A 391 -20.42 19.81 -35.11
C LYS A 391 -19.10 20.37 -34.57
N LYS A 392 -19.12 21.01 -33.39
CA LYS A 392 -17.90 21.43 -32.70
C LYS A 392 -17.13 20.22 -32.19
N ALA A 393 -17.78 19.27 -31.52
CA ALA A 393 -17.17 18.03 -31.04
C ALA A 393 -16.51 17.23 -32.18
N SER A 394 -17.18 17.10 -33.33
CA SER A 394 -16.65 16.39 -34.50
C SER A 394 -15.35 16.99 -35.05
N LYS A 395 -15.15 18.32 -34.93
CA LYS A 395 -13.92 18.98 -35.38
C LYS A 395 -12.76 18.78 -34.40
N LEU A 396 -13.08 18.52 -33.14
CA LEU A 396 -12.14 18.44 -32.03
C LEU A 396 -11.78 17.00 -31.66
N SER A 397 -12.68 16.03 -31.91
CA SER A 397 -12.50 14.61 -31.61
C SER A 397 -11.29 14.00 -32.34
N LYS A 398 -10.56 13.13 -31.64
CA LYS A 398 -9.33 12.46 -32.14
C LYS A 398 -9.42 10.94 -32.11
N THR A 399 -10.33 10.35 -31.33
CA THR A 399 -10.51 8.90 -31.20
C THR A 399 -11.54 8.39 -32.21
N ARG A 400 -11.38 7.14 -32.63
CA ARG A 400 -12.27 6.53 -33.64
C ARG A 400 -13.67 6.34 -33.07
N GLU A 401 -13.75 5.93 -31.82
CA GLU A 401 -14.95 5.58 -31.06
C GLU A 401 -15.84 6.82 -30.90
N LEU A 402 -15.29 7.91 -30.34
CA LEU A 402 -16.01 9.18 -30.17
C LEU A 402 -16.39 9.79 -31.53
N THR A 403 -15.51 9.69 -32.53
CA THR A 403 -15.81 10.22 -33.87
C THR A 403 -16.92 9.45 -34.57
N SER A 404 -16.98 8.12 -34.39
CA SER A 404 -18.05 7.27 -34.91
C SER A 404 -19.39 7.63 -34.24
N ALA A 405 -19.39 7.69 -32.91
CA ALA A 405 -20.50 8.13 -32.08
C ALA A 405 -21.07 9.50 -32.51
N ILE A 406 -20.21 10.50 -32.70
CA ILE A 406 -20.64 11.84 -33.14
C ILE A 406 -21.23 11.81 -34.55
N LYS A 407 -20.64 11.06 -35.49
CA LYS A 407 -21.14 10.97 -36.87
C LYS A 407 -22.52 10.32 -36.93
N GLU A 408 -22.74 9.28 -36.15
CA GLU A 408 -24.06 8.63 -36.04
C GLU A 408 -25.10 9.61 -35.49
N ASN A 409 -24.79 10.35 -34.42
CA ASN A 409 -25.68 11.37 -33.90
C ASN A 409 -26.00 12.47 -34.91
N LEU A 410 -24.99 12.98 -35.62
CA LEU A 410 -25.22 13.99 -36.66
C LEU A 410 -26.15 13.47 -37.76
N LYS A 411 -26.04 12.20 -38.15
CA LYS A 411 -26.93 11.56 -39.13
C LYS A 411 -28.35 11.44 -38.60
N THR A 412 -28.50 10.97 -37.35
CA THR A 412 -29.79 10.82 -36.66
C THR A 412 -30.51 12.16 -36.54
N PHE A 413 -29.87 13.17 -35.96
CA PHE A 413 -30.52 14.47 -35.75
C PHE A 413 -30.77 15.23 -37.07
N SER A 414 -30.01 14.96 -38.14
CA SER A 414 -30.32 15.49 -39.49
C SER A 414 -31.61 14.93 -40.04
N PHE A 415 -31.84 13.62 -39.83
CA PHE A 415 -33.10 12.99 -40.20
C PHE A 415 -34.28 13.53 -39.38
N VAL A 416 -34.08 13.71 -38.06
CA VAL A 416 -35.08 14.32 -37.16
C VAL A 416 -35.41 15.75 -37.58
N GLU A 417 -34.42 16.57 -37.90
CA GLU A 417 -34.63 17.94 -38.39
C GLU A 417 -35.45 17.97 -39.68
N GLU A 418 -35.18 17.05 -40.62
CA GLU A 418 -35.96 16.93 -41.85
C GLU A 418 -37.41 16.54 -41.60
N LEU A 419 -37.65 15.60 -40.68
CA LEU A 419 -39.01 15.16 -40.33
C LEU A 419 -39.80 16.29 -39.66
N ILE A 420 -39.19 16.97 -38.69
CA ILE A 420 -39.81 18.13 -38.04
C ILE A 420 -40.09 19.22 -39.07
N LYS A 421 -39.26 19.44 -40.08
CA LYS A 421 -39.51 20.43 -41.14
C LYS A 421 -40.59 20.02 -42.14
N LYS A 422 -40.68 18.73 -42.49
CA LYS A 422 -41.62 18.20 -43.51
C LYS A 422 -43.06 18.05 -42.98
N ASN A 423 -43.26 17.76 -41.69
CA ASN A 423 -44.59 17.61 -41.11
C ASN A 423 -45.15 18.97 -40.67
N THR A 424 -45.77 19.72 -41.58
CA THR A 424 -46.37 21.04 -41.29
C THR A 424 -47.75 21.00 -40.62
N ASP A 425 -48.51 19.91 -40.76
CA ASP A 425 -49.89 19.79 -40.27
C ASP A 425 -50.18 18.50 -39.44
N GLU A 426 -49.17 17.67 -39.17
CA GLU A 426 -49.32 16.40 -38.41
C GLU A 426 -48.58 16.43 -37.06
N ASP A 427 -49.08 15.64 -36.11
CA ASP A 427 -48.47 15.37 -34.82
C ASP A 427 -47.01 14.92 -34.97
N ILE A 428 -46.06 15.72 -34.48
CA ILE A 428 -44.62 15.42 -34.55
C ILE A 428 -44.18 14.41 -33.49
N SER A 429 -45.09 13.93 -32.62
CA SER A 429 -44.82 12.85 -31.67
C SER A 429 -44.29 11.58 -32.36
N GLY A 430 -44.71 11.30 -33.60
CA GLY A 430 -44.21 10.15 -34.39
C GLY A 430 -42.73 10.21 -34.76
N VAL A 431 -42.07 11.36 -34.61
CA VAL A 431 -40.61 11.51 -34.79
C VAL A 431 -39.85 10.86 -33.62
N ILE A 432 -40.46 10.75 -32.45
CA ILE A 432 -39.88 10.09 -31.27
C ILE A 432 -39.53 8.64 -31.58
N THR A 433 -40.38 7.93 -32.34
CA THR A 433 -40.15 6.53 -32.74
C THR A 433 -38.94 6.36 -33.66
N GLN A 434 -38.57 7.41 -34.41
CA GLN A 434 -37.38 7.41 -35.27
C GLN A 434 -36.12 7.74 -34.48
N ILE A 435 -36.23 8.63 -33.48
CA ILE A 435 -35.17 8.88 -32.51
C ILE A 435 -34.87 7.61 -31.72
N SER A 436 -35.90 6.89 -31.26
CA SER A 436 -35.73 5.63 -30.53
C SER A 436 -35.09 4.55 -31.41
N PHE A 437 -35.57 4.35 -32.64
CA PHE A 437 -34.98 3.36 -33.55
C PHE A 437 -33.49 3.60 -33.84
N ALA A 438 -33.10 4.87 -33.99
CA ALA A 438 -31.70 5.22 -34.19
C ALA A 438 -30.84 5.00 -32.94
N LYS A 439 -31.40 5.24 -31.74
CA LYS A 439 -30.76 4.88 -30.46
C LYS A 439 -30.57 3.37 -30.35
N ASP A 440 -31.58 2.57 -30.69
CA ASP A 440 -31.53 1.09 -30.64
C ASP A 440 -30.44 0.50 -31.56
N LEU A 441 -30.32 1.02 -32.78
CA LEU A 441 -29.28 0.58 -33.72
C LEU A 441 -27.87 0.88 -33.19
N ARG A 442 -27.69 2.06 -32.61
CA ARG A 442 -26.41 2.50 -32.03
C ARG A 442 -26.06 1.70 -30.77
N LYS A 443 -27.05 1.44 -29.92
CA LYS A 443 -26.95 0.56 -28.76
C LYS A 443 -26.42 -0.82 -29.18
N THR A 444 -27.02 -1.42 -30.20
CA THR A 444 -26.63 -2.74 -30.71
C THR A 444 -25.15 -2.76 -31.16
N GLY A 445 -24.72 -1.76 -31.93
CA GLY A 445 -23.32 -1.68 -32.39
C GLY A 445 -22.32 -1.51 -31.25
N LEU A 446 -22.64 -0.68 -30.24
CA LEU A 446 -21.81 -0.50 -29.05
C LEU A 446 -21.75 -1.76 -28.18
N ILE A 447 -22.85 -2.50 -28.05
CA ILE A 447 -22.88 -3.78 -27.34
C ILE A 447 -21.94 -4.79 -28.03
N GLU A 448 -21.99 -4.90 -29.36
CA GLU A 448 -21.08 -5.78 -30.12
C GLU A 448 -19.60 -5.40 -29.93
N ASP A 449 -19.29 -4.10 -29.96
CA ASP A 449 -17.94 -3.60 -29.73
C ASP A 449 -17.43 -3.96 -28.32
N VAL A 450 -18.26 -3.75 -27.28
CA VAL A 450 -17.91 -4.12 -25.90
C VAL A 450 -17.71 -5.63 -25.79
N GLN A 451 -18.64 -6.44 -26.29
CA GLN A 451 -18.53 -7.90 -26.22
C GLN A 451 -17.26 -8.43 -26.88
N LYS A 452 -16.91 -7.90 -28.05
CA LYS A 452 -15.68 -8.26 -28.74
C LYS A 452 -14.43 -7.93 -27.92
N SER A 453 -14.39 -6.75 -27.32
CA SER A 453 -13.28 -6.35 -26.44
C SER A 453 -13.20 -7.22 -25.18
N LEU A 454 -14.33 -7.63 -24.59
CA LEU A 454 -14.35 -8.55 -23.45
C LEU A 454 -13.88 -9.96 -23.82
N ASP A 455 -14.26 -10.48 -24.99
CA ASP A 455 -13.78 -11.78 -25.49
C ASP A 455 -12.25 -11.78 -25.69
N ASP A 456 -11.70 -10.69 -26.23
CA ASP A 456 -10.27 -10.55 -26.42
C ASP A 456 -9.53 -10.38 -25.09
N ALA A 457 -10.12 -9.69 -24.11
CA ALA A 457 -9.58 -9.62 -22.75
C ALA A 457 -9.51 -11.01 -22.10
N GLN A 458 -10.57 -11.81 -22.22
CA GLN A 458 -10.64 -13.14 -21.61
C GLN A 458 -9.63 -14.12 -22.21
N LYS A 459 -9.36 -14.05 -23.52
CA LYS A 459 -8.32 -14.86 -24.19
C LYS A 459 -6.91 -14.51 -23.71
N ASN A 460 -6.66 -13.22 -23.46
CA ASN A 460 -5.32 -12.72 -23.14
C ASN A 460 -5.01 -12.71 -21.64
N MET A 461 -6.03 -12.75 -20.77
CA MET A 461 -5.90 -12.61 -19.31
C MET A 461 -4.79 -13.47 -18.68
N SER A 462 -4.67 -14.75 -19.05
CA SER A 462 -3.68 -15.65 -18.45
C SER A 462 -2.27 -15.52 -19.03
N ASN A 463 -2.16 -15.09 -20.29
CA ASN A 463 -0.90 -15.13 -21.06
C ASN A 463 -0.25 -13.76 -21.22
N ASN A 464 -1.05 -12.72 -21.42
CA ASN A 464 -0.62 -11.34 -21.53
C ASN A 464 -1.63 -10.39 -20.85
N PRO A 465 -1.54 -10.20 -19.52
CA PRO A 465 -2.45 -9.35 -18.78
C PRO A 465 -2.46 -7.88 -19.25
N SER A 466 -1.36 -7.40 -19.82
CA SER A 466 -1.28 -6.04 -20.37
C SER A 466 -2.20 -5.85 -21.58
N ASP A 467 -2.22 -6.82 -22.50
CA ASP A 467 -3.13 -6.77 -23.66
C ASP A 467 -4.59 -6.94 -23.22
N ALA A 468 -4.83 -7.72 -22.15
CA ALA A 468 -6.16 -7.86 -21.57
C ALA A 468 -6.67 -6.54 -20.95
N LEU A 469 -5.80 -5.79 -20.27
CA LEU A 469 -6.13 -4.46 -19.72
C LEU A 469 -6.48 -3.46 -20.83
N GLU A 470 -5.72 -3.44 -21.93
CA GLU A 470 -6.02 -2.51 -23.04
C GLU A 470 -7.35 -2.87 -23.70
N ALA A 471 -7.64 -4.15 -23.88
CA ALA A 471 -8.95 -4.60 -24.37
C ALA A 471 -10.09 -4.21 -23.41
N ILE A 472 -9.91 -4.33 -22.09
CA ILE A 472 -10.89 -3.85 -21.10
C ILE A 472 -11.06 -2.33 -21.17
N ARG A 473 -9.98 -1.58 -21.40
CA ARG A 473 -10.05 -0.12 -21.55
C ARG A 473 -10.87 0.27 -22.77
N GLU A 474 -10.70 -0.42 -23.89
CA GLU A 474 -11.55 -0.26 -25.08
C GLU A 474 -13.02 -0.57 -24.76
N ALA A 475 -13.29 -1.68 -24.05
CA ALA A 475 -14.64 -2.03 -23.60
C ALA A 475 -15.26 -0.95 -22.71
N LEU A 476 -14.51 -0.41 -21.75
CA LEU A 476 -14.97 0.66 -20.84
C LEU A 476 -15.28 1.96 -21.58
N ASN A 477 -14.51 2.31 -22.60
CA ASN A 477 -14.77 3.49 -23.43
C ASN A 477 -16.09 3.35 -24.19
N SER A 478 -16.29 2.20 -24.86
CA SER A 478 -17.53 1.91 -25.60
C SER A 478 -18.73 1.81 -24.66
N LEU A 479 -18.57 1.20 -23.48
CA LEU A 479 -19.59 1.11 -22.43
C LEU A 479 -19.94 2.48 -21.86
N GLY A 480 -18.96 3.37 -21.65
CA GLY A 480 -19.21 4.74 -21.21
C GLY A 480 -20.05 5.53 -22.24
N ILE A 481 -19.78 5.31 -23.54
CA ILE A 481 -20.62 5.87 -24.60
C ILE A 481 -22.02 5.24 -24.58
N LEU A 482 -22.15 3.94 -24.37
CA LEU A 482 -23.43 3.23 -24.28
C LEU A 482 -24.31 3.76 -23.13
N LEU A 483 -23.72 3.90 -21.94
CA LEU A 483 -24.38 4.43 -20.73
C LEU A 483 -24.76 5.91 -20.86
N SER A 484 -24.19 6.63 -21.82
CA SER A 484 -24.60 7.99 -22.15
C SER A 484 -25.85 8.09 -23.02
N LEU A 485 -26.27 7.00 -23.68
CA LEU A 485 -27.36 7.02 -24.67
C LEU A 485 -28.71 6.57 -24.10
N GLU A 486 -28.66 5.68 -23.12
CA GLU A 486 -29.80 5.07 -22.48
C GLU A 486 -29.63 5.00 -20.97
N SER A 487 -30.75 5.13 -20.25
CA SER A 487 -30.84 4.69 -18.87
C SER A 487 -30.48 3.20 -18.80
N GLU A 488 -29.65 2.82 -17.82
CA GLU A 488 -29.23 1.44 -17.60
C GLU A 488 -30.42 0.48 -17.64
N ASP A 489 -30.49 -0.34 -18.68
CA ASP A 489 -31.43 -1.46 -18.77
C ASP A 489 -30.73 -2.77 -18.39
N GLU A 490 -31.48 -3.87 -18.34
CA GLU A 490 -30.96 -5.16 -17.88
C GLU A 490 -29.76 -5.64 -18.72
N GLU A 491 -29.80 -5.42 -20.05
CA GLU A 491 -28.72 -5.83 -20.96
C GLU A 491 -27.45 -4.99 -20.78
N VAL A 492 -27.58 -3.67 -20.66
CA VAL A 492 -26.45 -2.76 -20.43
C VAL A 492 -25.88 -2.93 -19.03
N GLY A 493 -26.73 -3.17 -18.03
CA GLY A 493 -26.33 -3.47 -16.66
C GLY A 493 -25.55 -4.78 -16.55
N ASP A 494 -26.00 -5.83 -17.23
CA ASP A 494 -25.27 -7.10 -17.34
C ASP A 494 -23.91 -6.92 -18.01
N LEU A 495 -23.84 -6.11 -19.07
CA LEU A 495 -22.61 -5.82 -19.78
C LEU A 495 -21.62 -5.03 -18.91
N ARG A 496 -22.11 -4.06 -18.13
CA ARG A 496 -21.32 -3.33 -17.13
C ARG A 496 -20.77 -4.29 -16.08
N ASN A 497 -21.63 -5.11 -15.48
CA ASN A 497 -21.22 -6.04 -14.43
C ASN A 497 -20.22 -7.08 -14.96
N LYS A 498 -20.38 -7.57 -16.20
CA LYS A 498 -19.38 -8.43 -16.88
C LYS A 498 -18.05 -7.71 -17.10
N THR A 499 -18.08 -6.46 -17.55
CA THR A 499 -16.87 -5.66 -17.76
C THR A 499 -16.12 -5.44 -16.45
N LEU A 500 -16.83 -5.12 -15.37
CA LEU A 500 -16.25 -4.96 -14.03
C LEU A 500 -15.75 -6.27 -13.43
N ALA A 501 -16.47 -7.39 -13.65
CA ALA A 501 -16.01 -8.72 -13.23
C ALA A 501 -14.69 -9.11 -13.91
N LEU A 502 -14.58 -8.92 -15.22
CA LEU A 502 -13.37 -9.19 -15.99
C LEU A 502 -12.22 -8.26 -15.59
N LEU A 503 -12.49 -6.96 -15.42
CA LEU A 503 -11.50 -6.00 -14.94
C LEU A 503 -10.89 -6.44 -13.61
N ASN A 504 -11.72 -6.74 -12.61
CA ASN A 504 -11.23 -7.12 -11.29
C ASN A 504 -10.57 -8.51 -11.29
N ASN A 505 -10.98 -9.42 -12.18
CA ASN A 505 -10.27 -10.70 -12.36
C ASN A 505 -8.87 -10.50 -12.95
N VAL A 506 -8.73 -9.64 -13.97
CA VAL A 506 -7.41 -9.29 -14.52
C VAL A 506 -6.52 -8.65 -13.46
N LYS A 507 -7.06 -7.77 -12.61
CA LYS A 507 -6.33 -7.22 -11.45
C LYS A 507 -5.83 -8.32 -10.51
N TYR A 508 -6.71 -9.24 -10.14
CA TYR A 508 -6.34 -10.40 -9.33
C TYR A 508 -5.21 -11.20 -9.98
N VAL A 509 -5.27 -11.48 -11.29
CA VAL A 509 -4.23 -12.23 -12.01
C VAL A 509 -2.89 -11.50 -12.03
N ILE A 510 -2.89 -10.20 -12.30
CA ILE A 510 -1.68 -9.37 -12.24
C ILE A 510 -1.08 -9.40 -10.84
N GLN A 511 -1.94 -9.25 -9.84
CA GLN A 511 -1.51 -9.23 -8.46
C GLN A 511 -0.96 -10.57 -7.98
N PHE A 512 -1.57 -11.68 -8.40
CA PHE A 512 -1.06 -13.02 -8.17
C PHE A 512 0.32 -13.24 -8.82
N GLN A 513 0.54 -12.71 -10.03
CA GLN A 513 1.85 -12.79 -10.68
C GLN A 513 2.90 -11.98 -9.92
N LEU A 514 2.57 -10.76 -9.48
CA LEU A 514 3.47 -9.94 -8.67
C LEU A 514 3.79 -10.62 -7.32
N SER A 515 2.77 -11.10 -6.63
CA SER A 515 2.91 -11.76 -5.33
C SER A 515 3.67 -13.07 -5.41
N SER A 516 3.77 -13.69 -6.59
CA SER A 516 4.60 -14.88 -6.83
C SER A 516 6.09 -14.57 -7.02
N GLN A 517 6.42 -13.34 -7.45
CA GLN A 517 7.80 -12.87 -7.57
C GLN A 517 8.36 -12.40 -6.23
N LEU A 518 7.47 -11.94 -5.34
CA LEU A 518 7.79 -11.56 -3.97
C LEU A 518 7.85 -12.83 -3.10
N GLN A 519 8.93 -12.99 -2.32
CA GLN A 519 9.12 -14.20 -1.51
C GLN A 519 8.68 -14.03 -0.05
N THR A 520 9.03 -12.91 0.61
CA THR A 520 8.73 -12.64 2.02
C THR A 520 8.72 -11.13 2.32
N GLY A 521 8.29 -10.73 3.51
CA GLY A 521 8.38 -9.37 4.03
C GLY A 521 7.15 -8.50 3.79
N THR A 522 7.22 -7.21 4.14
CA THR A 522 6.05 -6.31 4.11
C THR A 522 5.42 -6.18 2.72
N LYS A 523 6.24 -6.08 1.67
CA LYS A 523 5.74 -6.00 0.29
C LYS A 523 4.97 -7.25 -0.12
N PHE A 524 5.46 -8.43 0.28
CA PHE A 524 4.77 -9.69 0.04
C PHE A 524 3.42 -9.75 0.76
N ILE A 525 3.38 -9.38 2.04
CA ILE A 525 2.16 -9.37 2.86
C ILE A 525 1.12 -8.39 2.28
N MET A 526 1.52 -7.16 1.97
CA MET A 526 0.65 -6.19 1.31
C MET A 526 0.14 -6.70 -0.04
N SER A 527 1.02 -7.33 -0.82
CA SER A 527 0.65 -7.85 -2.12
C SER A 527 -0.42 -8.96 -2.00
N ARG A 528 -0.31 -9.85 -1.00
CA ARG A 528 -1.30 -10.90 -0.74
C ARG A 528 -2.61 -10.39 -0.16
N ILE A 529 -2.58 -9.35 0.66
CA ILE A 529 -3.78 -8.63 1.12
C ILE A 529 -4.57 -8.11 -0.09
N LEU A 530 -3.87 -7.52 -1.06
CA LEU A 530 -4.50 -6.94 -2.23
C LEU A 530 -5.00 -7.98 -3.24
N GLU A 531 -4.27 -9.09 -3.35
CA GLU A 531 -4.75 -10.26 -4.09
C GLU A 531 -6.11 -10.73 -3.56
N ASN A 532 -6.28 -10.78 -2.22
CA ASN A 532 -7.55 -11.10 -1.58
C ASN A 532 -8.64 -10.06 -1.92
N LEU A 533 -8.35 -8.76 -1.77
CA LEU A 533 -9.32 -7.70 -2.04
C LEU A 533 -9.79 -7.68 -3.51
N HIS A 534 -8.88 -7.87 -4.46
CA HIS A 534 -9.25 -7.95 -5.88
C HIS A 534 -10.05 -9.21 -6.20
N ALA A 535 -9.72 -10.34 -5.58
CA ALA A 535 -10.47 -11.57 -5.74
C ALA A 535 -11.89 -11.43 -5.18
N GLU A 536 -12.06 -10.78 -4.02
CA GLU A 536 -13.36 -10.53 -3.40
C GLU A 536 -14.21 -9.56 -4.23
N GLU A 537 -13.62 -8.46 -4.71
CA GLU A 537 -14.30 -7.51 -5.58
C GLU A 537 -14.73 -8.18 -6.89
N ALA A 538 -13.84 -8.93 -7.54
CA ALA A 538 -14.18 -9.71 -8.73
C ALA A 538 -15.31 -10.71 -8.44
N ALA A 539 -15.22 -11.45 -7.34
CA ALA A 539 -16.24 -12.40 -6.93
C ALA A 539 -17.61 -11.73 -6.79
N SER A 540 -17.69 -10.56 -6.15
CA SER A 540 -18.96 -9.83 -5.99
C SER A 540 -19.66 -9.57 -7.34
N TYR A 541 -18.91 -9.16 -8.37
CA TYR A 541 -19.47 -8.95 -9.71
C TYR A 541 -19.81 -10.27 -10.41
N TYR A 542 -19.02 -11.34 -10.24
CA TYR A 542 -19.36 -12.66 -10.77
C TYR A 542 -20.65 -13.24 -10.15
N GLN A 543 -20.93 -12.96 -8.87
CA GLN A 543 -22.21 -13.33 -8.24
C GLN A 543 -23.38 -12.58 -8.87
N ILE A 544 -23.22 -11.27 -9.10
CA ILE A 544 -24.26 -10.43 -9.71
C ILE A 544 -24.64 -10.95 -11.12
N ILE A 545 -23.66 -11.39 -11.92
CA ILE A 545 -23.90 -11.92 -13.28
C ILE A 545 -24.28 -13.42 -13.29
N GLY A 546 -24.54 -14.03 -12.14
CA GLY A 546 -24.99 -15.42 -12.00
C GLY A 546 -23.90 -16.49 -12.18
N GLN A 547 -22.62 -16.12 -12.12
CA GLN A 547 -21.48 -17.04 -12.21
C GLN A 547 -20.94 -17.43 -10.82
N GLU A 548 -21.81 -17.99 -9.99
CA GLU A 548 -21.48 -18.40 -8.61
C GLU A 548 -20.27 -19.35 -8.49
N PRO A 549 -20.03 -20.32 -9.39
CA PRO A 549 -18.84 -21.17 -9.29
C PRO A 549 -17.53 -20.39 -9.38
N VAL A 550 -17.45 -19.41 -10.27
CA VAL A 550 -16.27 -18.55 -10.46
C VAL A 550 -16.10 -17.62 -9.26
N ALA A 551 -17.20 -17.07 -8.75
CA ALA A 551 -17.18 -16.22 -7.57
C ALA A 551 -16.71 -16.97 -6.32
N SER A 552 -17.21 -18.19 -6.09
CA SER A 552 -16.79 -19.03 -4.98
C SER A 552 -15.31 -19.40 -5.08
N GLU A 553 -14.83 -19.73 -6.28
CA GLU A 553 -13.41 -20.02 -6.52
C GLU A 553 -12.53 -18.81 -6.20
N LEU A 554 -12.89 -17.61 -6.66
CA LEU A 554 -12.14 -16.39 -6.37
C LEU A 554 -12.12 -16.06 -4.87
N LYS A 555 -13.25 -16.20 -4.16
CA LYS A 555 -13.28 -15.99 -2.69
C LYS A 555 -12.32 -16.93 -1.98
N ASP A 556 -12.31 -18.20 -2.36
CA ASP A 556 -11.42 -19.20 -1.78
C ASP A 556 -9.95 -18.93 -2.11
N LEU A 557 -9.63 -18.52 -3.34
CA LEU A 557 -8.28 -18.10 -3.72
C LEU A 557 -7.82 -16.87 -2.92
N GLY A 558 -8.70 -15.90 -2.71
CA GLY A 558 -8.44 -14.75 -1.87
C GLY A 558 -8.14 -15.15 -0.41
N LYS A 559 -8.89 -16.09 0.17
CA LYS A 559 -8.65 -16.61 1.52
C LYS A 559 -7.28 -17.30 1.63
N LEU A 560 -6.88 -18.06 0.61
CA LEU A 560 -5.54 -18.66 0.55
C LEU A 560 -4.42 -17.60 0.52
N ALA A 561 -4.61 -16.52 -0.24
CA ALA A 561 -3.65 -15.42 -0.28
C ALA A 561 -3.49 -14.77 1.11
N LEU A 562 -4.62 -14.44 1.76
CA LEU A 562 -4.61 -13.81 3.08
C LEU A 562 -4.02 -14.73 4.16
N ALA A 563 -4.32 -16.03 4.13
CA ALA A 563 -3.70 -17.01 5.02
C ALA A 563 -2.18 -17.06 4.86
N THR A 564 -1.69 -16.95 3.61
CA THR A 564 -0.26 -16.92 3.31
C THR A 564 0.40 -15.65 3.84
N ALA A 565 -0.30 -14.51 3.79
CA ALA A 565 0.16 -13.26 4.38
C ALA A 565 0.35 -13.38 5.89
N TYR A 566 -0.66 -13.91 6.60
CA TYR A 566 -0.58 -14.18 8.04
C TYR A 566 0.56 -15.15 8.39
N ALA A 567 0.73 -16.22 7.60
CA ALA A 567 1.82 -17.16 7.81
C ALA A 567 3.20 -16.52 7.61
N SER A 568 3.34 -15.60 6.64
CA SER A 568 4.60 -14.85 6.43
C SER A 568 4.91 -13.92 7.60
N GLU A 569 3.91 -13.21 8.15
CA GLU A 569 4.09 -12.39 9.35
C GLU A 569 4.53 -13.26 10.54
N ALA A 570 3.85 -14.38 10.73
CA ALA A 570 4.12 -15.31 11.82
C ALA A 570 5.55 -15.89 11.76
N GLN A 571 6.04 -16.20 10.55
CA GLN A 571 7.42 -16.66 10.35
C GLN A 571 8.45 -15.59 10.74
N THR A 572 8.20 -14.32 10.39
CA THR A 572 9.07 -13.19 10.79
C THR A 572 9.17 -13.11 12.31
N PHE A 573 8.03 -13.07 13.01
CA PHE A 573 8.04 -12.98 14.49
C PHE A 573 8.56 -14.25 15.16
N SER A 574 8.35 -15.43 14.57
CA SER A 574 8.94 -16.67 15.07
C SER A 574 10.47 -16.60 15.03
N ARG A 575 11.07 -16.14 13.92
CA ARG A 575 12.54 -15.98 13.82
C ARG A 575 13.07 -14.94 14.81
N GLN A 576 12.40 -13.78 14.89
CA GLN A 576 12.76 -12.75 15.87
C GLN A 576 12.70 -13.30 17.29
N SER A 577 11.67 -14.07 17.64
CA SER A 577 11.55 -14.64 18.98
C SER A 577 12.70 -15.56 19.37
N GLU A 578 13.25 -16.33 18.43
CA GLU A 578 14.43 -17.17 18.66
C GLU A 578 15.69 -16.32 18.90
N GLN A 579 15.87 -15.23 18.15
CA GLN A 579 16.96 -14.27 18.36
C GLN A 579 16.85 -13.58 19.73
N TRP A 580 15.65 -13.15 20.11
CA TRP A 580 15.39 -12.51 21.40
C TRP A 580 15.53 -13.47 22.58
N ALA A 581 15.21 -14.76 22.41
CA ALA A 581 15.48 -15.80 23.40
C ALA A 581 16.98 -15.94 23.67
N PHE A 582 17.80 -15.95 22.62
CA PHE A 582 19.26 -15.94 22.75
C PHE A 582 19.78 -14.66 23.43
N ARG A 583 19.25 -13.49 23.06
CA ARG A 583 19.58 -12.22 23.75
C ARG A 583 19.26 -12.27 25.23
N SER A 584 18.11 -12.84 25.60
CA SER A 584 17.68 -13.01 27.00
C SER A 584 18.62 -13.93 27.77
N GLN A 585 19.09 -15.01 27.14
CA GLN A 585 20.12 -15.89 27.70
C GLN A 585 21.42 -15.14 27.98
N VAL A 586 21.95 -14.40 27.00
CA VAL A 586 23.19 -13.62 27.15
C VAL A 586 23.04 -12.52 28.21
N ALA A 587 21.92 -11.79 28.18
CA ALA A 587 21.61 -10.74 29.16
C ALA A 587 21.61 -11.30 30.59
N ARG A 588 20.97 -12.46 30.80
CA ARG A 588 20.98 -13.16 32.10
C ARG A 588 22.40 -13.51 32.54
N VAL A 589 23.22 -14.11 31.69
CA VAL A 589 24.62 -14.46 32.02
C VAL A 589 25.40 -13.23 32.45
N ASN A 590 25.24 -12.12 31.73
CA ASN A 590 25.93 -10.86 32.04
C ASN A 590 25.46 -10.27 33.37
N THR A 591 24.15 -10.26 33.64
CA THR A 591 23.60 -9.76 34.92
C THR A 591 24.07 -10.61 36.10
N VAL A 592 24.08 -11.94 35.97
CA VAL A 592 24.54 -12.84 37.05
C VAL A 592 26.04 -12.66 37.32
N LYS A 593 26.86 -12.52 36.26
CA LYS A 593 28.30 -12.22 36.41
C LYS A 593 28.55 -10.88 37.11
N ALA A 594 27.84 -9.82 36.70
CA ALA A 594 27.98 -8.50 37.29
C ALA A 594 27.63 -8.45 38.79
N LEU A 595 26.72 -9.31 39.26
CA LEU A 595 26.39 -9.45 40.69
C LEU A 595 27.45 -10.21 41.49
N GLY A 596 28.19 -11.09 40.82
CA GLY A 596 29.33 -11.81 41.40
C GLY A 596 30.56 -10.92 41.64
N ASP A 597 30.68 -9.81 40.91
CA ASP A 597 31.77 -8.84 41.05
C ASP A 597 31.41 -7.77 42.12
N GLU A 598 32.20 -7.66 43.19
CA GLU A 598 31.93 -6.77 44.36
C GLU A 598 31.75 -5.27 43.98
N LEU A 599 32.36 -4.81 42.88
CA LEU A 599 32.21 -3.46 42.34
C LEU A 599 30.93 -3.26 41.50
N GLY A 600 30.36 -4.33 40.93
CA GLY A 600 29.15 -4.30 40.10
C GLY A 600 27.83 -4.25 40.89
N GLN A 601 27.88 -4.57 42.19
CA GLN A 601 26.71 -4.56 43.07
C GLN A 601 26.07 -3.17 43.26
N LEU A 602 26.81 -2.08 42.99
CA LEU A 602 26.31 -0.70 43.04
C LEU A 602 25.63 -0.24 41.73
N GLU A 603 25.89 -0.88 40.59
CA GLU A 603 25.27 -0.58 39.28
C GLU A 603 24.15 -1.59 38.90
N ALA A 604 23.96 -2.64 39.69
CA ALA A 604 23.14 -3.82 39.34
C ALA A 604 21.62 -3.59 39.35
N GLU A 605 21.09 -2.54 39.98
CA GLU A 605 19.64 -2.27 40.00
C GLU A 605 19.08 -1.98 38.59
N GLY A 606 19.86 -1.34 37.71
CA GLY A 606 19.48 -1.10 36.31
C GLY A 606 19.66 -2.33 35.39
N SER A 607 20.60 -3.23 35.71
CA SER A 607 20.89 -4.43 34.89
C SER A 607 19.79 -5.48 34.95
N MET A 608 19.15 -5.65 36.12
CA MET A 608 18.03 -6.59 36.29
C MET A 608 16.81 -6.17 35.47
N ASP A 609 16.44 -4.88 35.50
CA ASP A 609 15.30 -4.36 34.73
C ASP A 609 15.53 -4.48 33.21
N GLY A 610 16.77 -4.23 32.76
CA GLY A 610 17.16 -4.45 31.37
C GLY A 610 16.99 -5.92 30.92
N THR A 611 17.42 -6.88 31.74
CA THR A 611 17.26 -8.31 31.44
C THR A 611 15.79 -8.76 31.52
N LEU A 612 14.98 -8.20 32.43
CA LEU A 612 13.55 -8.51 32.43
C LEU A 612 12.83 -7.97 31.19
N LYS A 613 13.19 -6.76 30.73
CA LYS A 613 12.69 -6.20 29.48
C LYS A 613 13.03 -7.07 28.27
N THR A 614 14.22 -7.67 28.19
CA THR A 614 14.55 -8.59 27.08
C THR A 614 13.70 -9.86 27.10
N HIS A 615 13.39 -10.41 28.28
CA HIS A 615 12.45 -11.52 28.40
C HIS A 615 11.04 -11.13 27.96
N ASP A 616 10.56 -9.95 28.38
CA ASP A 616 9.24 -9.45 28.02
C ASP A 616 9.09 -9.18 26.52
N GLU A 617 10.11 -8.61 25.88
CA GLU A 617 10.14 -8.49 24.42
C GLU A 617 10.14 -9.85 23.73
N THR A 618 10.89 -10.84 24.25
CA THR A 618 10.87 -12.19 23.68
C THR A 618 9.48 -12.83 23.76
N ILE A 619 8.83 -12.74 24.93
CA ILE A 619 7.47 -13.23 25.16
C ILE A 619 6.48 -12.54 24.22
N LYS A 620 6.60 -11.22 24.05
CA LYS A 620 5.79 -10.44 23.11
C LYS A 620 5.93 -10.95 21.68
N ARG A 621 7.15 -11.20 21.20
CA ARG A 621 7.39 -11.74 19.84
C ARG A 621 6.82 -13.15 19.65
N ILE A 622 6.91 -14.03 20.65
CA ILE A 622 6.28 -15.36 20.57
C ILE A 622 4.75 -15.23 20.50
N ASN A 623 4.16 -14.35 21.32
CA ASN A 623 2.72 -14.12 21.30
C ASN A 623 2.24 -13.58 19.94
N GLN A 624 2.99 -12.65 19.32
CA GLN A 624 2.72 -12.18 17.96
C GLN A 624 2.75 -13.33 16.95
N ALA A 625 3.80 -14.18 16.98
CA ALA A 625 3.91 -15.34 16.10
C ALA A 625 2.74 -16.33 16.28
N VAL A 626 2.33 -16.61 17.52
CA VAL A 626 1.19 -17.49 17.83
C VAL A 626 -0.10 -16.90 17.25
N ALA A 627 -0.39 -15.63 17.52
CA ALA A 627 -1.61 -14.97 17.05
C ALA A 627 -1.68 -14.96 15.51
N SER A 628 -0.58 -14.63 14.83
CA SER A 628 -0.53 -14.62 13.36
C SER A 628 -0.69 -16.02 12.77
N PHE A 629 -0.09 -17.07 13.35
CA PHE A 629 -0.31 -18.45 12.87
C PHE A 629 -1.74 -18.94 13.12
N GLU A 630 -2.38 -18.53 14.23
CA GLU A 630 -3.79 -18.83 14.48
C GLU A 630 -4.70 -18.15 13.45
N CYS A 631 -4.43 -16.88 13.10
CA CYS A 631 -5.12 -16.18 12.01
C CYS A 631 -4.95 -16.92 10.67
N ALA A 632 -3.73 -17.35 10.32
CA ALA A 632 -3.47 -18.12 9.11
C ALA A 632 -4.27 -19.44 9.08
N ALA A 633 -4.29 -20.18 10.19
CA ALA A 633 -5.04 -21.44 10.29
C ALA A 633 -6.56 -21.24 10.21
N ASN A 634 -7.08 -20.17 10.82
CA ASN A 634 -8.49 -19.82 10.74
C ASN A 634 -8.90 -19.43 9.32
N GLU A 635 -8.06 -18.67 8.62
CA GLU A 635 -8.31 -18.24 7.25
C GLU A 635 -8.24 -19.42 6.26
N LEU A 636 -7.27 -20.32 6.40
CA LEU A 636 -7.27 -21.57 5.62
C LEU A 636 -8.51 -22.44 5.88
N ASN A 637 -8.97 -22.50 7.14
CA ASN A 637 -10.17 -23.24 7.48
C ASN A 637 -11.44 -22.63 6.90
N SER A 638 -11.44 -21.33 6.58
CA SER A 638 -12.59 -20.64 6.01
C SER A 638 -12.82 -20.97 4.52
N VAL A 639 -11.85 -21.61 3.84
CA VAL A 639 -11.94 -22.05 2.43
C VAL A 639 -13.00 -23.14 2.27
N GLU A 640 -14.01 -22.93 1.42
CA GLU A 640 -15.17 -23.84 1.32
C GLU A 640 -15.04 -24.87 0.18
N GLY A 641 -14.44 -24.49 -0.95
CA GLY A 641 -14.38 -25.31 -2.17
C GLY A 641 -13.49 -26.55 -2.04
N GLU A 642 -14.10 -27.73 -2.10
CA GLU A 642 -13.42 -29.03 -1.94
C GLU A 642 -12.26 -29.21 -2.94
N ALA A 643 -12.46 -28.89 -4.22
CA ALA A 643 -11.41 -28.98 -5.25
C ALA A 643 -10.21 -28.07 -4.95
N ILE A 644 -10.44 -26.87 -4.38
CA ILE A 644 -9.39 -25.92 -4.00
C ILE A 644 -8.67 -26.43 -2.76
N ARG A 645 -9.41 -26.97 -1.78
CA ARG A 645 -8.86 -27.58 -0.57
C ARG A 645 -7.94 -28.75 -0.89
N GLU A 646 -8.37 -29.64 -1.80
CA GLU A 646 -7.56 -30.78 -2.26
C GLU A 646 -6.33 -30.32 -3.05
N LYS A 647 -6.51 -29.45 -4.06
CA LYS A 647 -5.41 -28.97 -4.91
C LYS A 647 -4.31 -28.26 -4.11
N ASN A 648 -4.67 -27.57 -3.04
CA ASN A 648 -3.74 -26.82 -2.19
C ASN A 648 -3.40 -27.54 -0.89
N ASN A 649 -3.84 -28.79 -0.66
CA ASN A 649 -3.61 -29.53 0.58
C ASN A 649 -3.99 -28.77 1.87
N VAL A 650 -5.11 -28.02 1.84
CA VAL A 650 -5.51 -27.10 2.92
C VAL A 650 -5.61 -27.81 4.28
N ASP A 651 -6.20 -29.00 4.34
CA ASP A 651 -6.35 -29.76 5.60
C ASP A 651 -5.00 -30.14 6.24
N ALA A 652 -4.01 -30.49 5.41
CA ALA A 652 -2.68 -30.79 5.89
C ALA A 652 -1.97 -29.52 6.40
N GLN A 653 -2.10 -28.41 5.66
CA GLN A 653 -1.54 -27.12 6.06
C GLN A 653 -2.14 -26.61 7.37
N VAL A 654 -3.47 -26.67 7.54
CA VAL A 654 -4.14 -26.28 8.79
C VAL A 654 -3.61 -27.06 9.97
N LYS A 655 -3.54 -28.39 9.86
CA LYS A 655 -3.01 -29.24 10.94
C LYS A 655 -1.53 -28.93 11.20
N GLN A 656 -0.73 -28.72 10.16
CA GLN A 656 0.67 -28.32 10.31
C GLN A 656 0.80 -27.00 11.10
N LEU A 657 0.00 -25.98 10.74
CA LEU A 657 -0.04 -24.71 11.46
C LEU A 657 -0.49 -24.89 12.91
N GLN A 658 -1.50 -25.71 13.19
CA GLN A 658 -1.92 -26.05 14.55
C GLN A 658 -0.79 -26.70 15.36
N GLY A 659 -0.03 -27.61 14.74
CA GLY A 659 1.18 -28.20 15.34
C GLY A 659 2.25 -27.16 15.65
N VAL A 660 2.49 -26.21 14.74
CA VAL A 660 3.42 -25.08 14.95
C VAL A 660 2.94 -24.17 16.09
N VAL A 661 1.64 -23.85 16.15
CA VAL A 661 1.05 -23.06 17.24
C VAL A 661 1.23 -23.76 18.59
N MET A 662 0.98 -25.06 18.67
CA MET A 662 1.22 -25.83 19.89
C MET A 662 2.69 -25.83 20.31
N LYS A 663 3.62 -25.98 19.35
CA LYS A 663 5.06 -25.85 19.60
C LYS A 663 5.41 -24.46 20.15
N LEU A 664 4.90 -23.38 19.54
CA LEU A 664 5.17 -22.01 19.98
C LEU A 664 4.53 -21.69 21.34
N ARG A 665 3.36 -22.25 21.66
CA ARG A 665 2.79 -22.18 23.02
C ARG A 665 3.69 -22.89 24.04
N GLY A 666 4.33 -24.00 23.64
CA GLY A 666 5.40 -24.63 24.43
C GLY A 666 6.60 -23.71 24.62
N ASP A 667 7.10 -23.09 23.53
CA ASP A 667 8.22 -22.13 23.59
C ASP A 667 7.90 -20.91 24.48
N LEU A 668 6.66 -20.40 24.41
CA LEU A 668 6.15 -19.32 25.26
C LEU A 668 6.21 -19.70 26.75
N LYS A 669 5.63 -20.84 27.10
CA LYS A 669 5.60 -21.35 28.47
C LYS A 669 7.02 -21.63 28.98
N ARG A 670 7.90 -22.16 28.12
CA ARG A 670 9.31 -22.36 28.44
C ARG A 670 10.01 -21.04 28.79
N LEU A 671 9.80 -19.98 28.01
CA LEU A 671 10.41 -18.67 28.28
C LEU A 671 9.79 -17.93 29.46
N MET A 672 8.48 -18.07 29.72
CA MET A 672 7.87 -17.60 30.96
C MET A 672 8.47 -18.31 32.18
N GLY A 673 8.73 -19.62 32.05
CA GLY A 673 9.47 -20.40 33.02
C GLY A 673 10.91 -19.89 33.20
N ALA A 674 11.61 -19.59 32.10
CA ALA A 674 12.96 -19.04 32.13
C ALA A 674 13.05 -17.67 32.81
N LYS A 675 12.07 -16.79 32.56
CA LYS A 675 11.93 -15.49 33.23
C LYS A 675 11.72 -15.68 34.74
N SER A 676 10.80 -16.56 35.13
CA SER A 676 10.50 -16.83 36.55
C SER A 676 11.72 -17.44 37.26
N ASP A 677 12.43 -18.33 36.58
CA ASP A 677 13.66 -18.94 37.07
C ASP A 677 14.79 -17.91 37.26
N PHE A 678 14.95 -16.96 36.33
CA PHE A 678 15.87 -15.84 36.49
C PHE A 678 15.50 -14.96 37.69
N ILE A 679 14.21 -14.61 37.84
CA ILE A 679 13.74 -13.82 38.99
C ILE A 679 14.02 -14.57 40.31
N ALA A 680 13.85 -15.89 40.33
CA ALA A 680 14.16 -16.72 41.49
C ALA A 680 15.65 -16.68 41.86
N GLU A 681 16.54 -16.81 40.88
CA GLU A 681 17.99 -16.67 41.07
C GLU A 681 18.36 -15.28 41.58
N MET A 682 17.75 -14.23 41.04
CA MET A 682 17.99 -12.85 41.48
C MET A 682 17.57 -12.60 42.93
N PHE A 683 16.39 -13.09 43.35
CA PHE A 683 15.96 -12.97 44.74
C PHE A 683 16.81 -13.82 45.69
N TYR A 684 17.25 -15.00 45.24
CA TYR A 684 18.18 -15.83 45.99
C TYR A 684 19.52 -15.12 46.23
N LEU A 685 20.12 -14.55 45.18
CA LEU A 685 21.38 -13.79 45.27
C LEU A 685 21.25 -12.53 46.14
N LYS A 686 20.05 -11.94 46.21
CA LYS A 686 19.72 -10.82 47.12
C LYS A 686 19.36 -11.24 48.55
N GLY A 687 19.32 -12.55 48.84
CA GLY A 687 19.03 -13.10 50.17
C GLY A 687 17.54 -13.29 50.51
N ASP A 688 16.61 -13.08 49.57
CA ASP A 688 15.17 -13.28 49.77
C ASP A 688 14.74 -14.71 49.36
N ILE A 689 15.02 -15.67 50.25
CA ILE A 689 14.77 -17.10 50.02
C ILE A 689 13.27 -17.39 49.81
N THR A 690 12.38 -16.65 50.48
CA THR A 690 10.94 -16.89 50.40
C THR A 690 10.41 -16.54 49.02
N LYS A 691 10.81 -15.39 48.46
CA LYS A 691 10.43 -15.02 47.09
C LYS A 691 11.10 -15.93 46.06
N ALA A 692 12.36 -16.32 46.26
CA ALA A 692 13.02 -17.28 45.38
C ALA A 692 12.26 -18.62 45.28
N LYS A 693 11.75 -19.16 46.41
CA LYS A 693 10.94 -20.39 46.41
C LYS A 693 9.64 -20.27 45.61
N ILE A 694 8.96 -19.12 45.68
CA ILE A 694 7.73 -18.86 44.93
C ILE A 694 8.05 -18.89 43.43
N HIS A 695 9.05 -18.11 43.00
CA HIS A 695 9.39 -18.00 41.59
C HIS A 695 9.99 -19.29 40.99
N TYR A 696 10.72 -20.10 41.77
CA TYR A 696 11.11 -21.45 41.34
C TYR A 696 9.91 -22.39 41.20
N SER A 697 8.86 -22.21 42.00
CA SER A 697 7.61 -22.96 41.84
C SER A 697 6.94 -22.58 40.52
N ASP A 698 6.75 -21.28 40.29
CA ASP A 698 6.13 -20.76 39.07
C ASP A 698 6.91 -21.21 37.84
N ALA A 699 8.24 -21.14 37.87
CA ALA A 699 9.09 -21.62 36.80
C ALA A 699 8.90 -23.11 36.50
N SER A 700 8.82 -23.96 37.54
CA SER A 700 8.60 -25.40 37.38
C SER A 700 7.23 -25.71 36.78
N ASP A 701 6.18 -25.01 37.21
CA ASP A 701 4.83 -25.20 36.71
C ASP A 701 4.72 -24.78 35.23
N GLN A 702 5.28 -23.62 34.85
CA GLN A 702 5.32 -23.17 33.45
C GLN A 702 6.10 -24.15 32.56
N LEU A 703 7.24 -24.68 33.02
CA LEU A 703 8.03 -25.65 32.25
C LEU A 703 7.29 -26.99 32.08
N ARG A 704 6.52 -27.45 33.06
CA ARG A 704 5.68 -28.65 32.92
C ARG A 704 4.54 -28.45 31.93
N GLU A 705 3.91 -27.28 31.94
CA GLU A 705 2.92 -26.91 30.91
C GLU A 705 3.55 -26.90 29.51
N ALA A 706 4.78 -26.39 29.39
CA ALA A 706 5.53 -26.41 28.13
C ALA A 706 5.76 -27.85 27.63
N VAL A 707 6.13 -28.79 28.51
CA VAL A 707 6.28 -30.22 28.17
C VAL A 707 4.98 -30.80 27.62
N GLY A 708 3.84 -30.48 28.24
CA GLY A 708 2.52 -30.91 27.76
C GLY A 708 2.23 -30.39 26.35
N ALA A 709 2.50 -29.11 26.09
CA ALA A 709 2.30 -28.49 24.78
C ALA A 709 3.20 -29.10 23.68
N TYR A 710 4.48 -29.35 23.97
CA TYR A 710 5.38 -30.01 23.02
C TYR A 710 4.97 -31.46 22.74
N THR A 711 4.51 -32.19 23.76
CA THR A 711 4.06 -33.58 23.58
C THR A 711 2.86 -33.63 22.65
N GLY A 712 1.86 -32.77 22.87
CA GLY A 712 0.70 -32.65 21.98
C GLY A 712 1.08 -32.24 20.56
N ALA A 713 2.02 -31.29 20.40
CA ALA A 713 2.54 -30.91 19.09
C ALA A 713 3.24 -32.08 18.37
N ALA A 714 4.09 -32.84 19.08
CA ALA A 714 4.80 -33.98 18.50
C ALA A 714 3.86 -35.09 18.03
N GLU A 715 2.81 -35.39 18.81
CA GLU A 715 1.75 -36.33 18.42
C GLU A 715 1.03 -35.87 17.15
N LEU A 716 0.74 -34.57 17.03
CA LEU A 716 0.08 -34.00 15.85
C LEU A 716 0.95 -34.11 14.60
N PHE A 717 2.24 -33.79 14.67
CA PHE A 717 3.17 -33.99 13.55
C PHE A 717 3.35 -35.47 13.19
N GLN A 718 3.31 -36.37 14.18
CA GLN A 718 3.34 -37.81 13.93
C GLN A 718 2.09 -38.29 13.17
N GLN A 719 0.90 -37.76 13.51
CA GLN A 719 -0.35 -38.05 12.78
C GLN A 719 -0.32 -37.54 11.34
N LEU A 720 0.43 -36.46 11.06
CA LEU A 720 0.64 -35.91 9.72
C LEU A 720 1.71 -36.65 8.90
N GLY A 721 2.43 -37.59 9.51
CA GLY A 721 3.54 -38.29 8.86
C GLY A 721 4.86 -37.50 8.82
N ASP A 722 4.92 -36.31 9.44
CA ASP A 722 6.15 -35.54 9.60
C ASP A 722 6.96 -36.04 10.81
N MET A 723 7.61 -37.18 10.61
CA MET A 723 8.41 -37.84 11.65
C MET A 723 9.64 -37.02 12.07
N GLN A 724 10.12 -36.10 11.22
CA GLN A 724 11.28 -35.26 11.55
C GLN A 724 10.87 -34.16 12.54
N SER A 725 9.79 -33.45 12.28
CA SER A 725 9.26 -32.43 13.21
C SER A 725 8.81 -33.07 14.51
N ALA A 726 8.11 -34.22 14.46
CA ALA A 726 7.68 -34.96 15.64
C ALA A 726 8.86 -35.34 16.56
N ARG A 727 9.96 -35.86 16.00
CA ARG A 727 11.18 -36.20 16.76
C ARG A 727 11.85 -34.96 17.34
N THR A 728 11.96 -33.89 16.56
CA THR A 728 12.59 -32.64 16.99
C THR A 728 11.85 -32.03 18.18
N ILE A 729 10.52 -31.97 18.09
CA ILE A 729 9.67 -31.42 19.16
C ILE A 729 9.63 -32.37 20.36
N GLY A 730 9.59 -33.69 20.15
CA GLY A 730 9.70 -34.66 21.22
C GLY A 730 11.02 -34.53 22.01
N SER A 731 12.13 -34.27 21.32
CA SER A 731 13.42 -33.96 21.97
C SER A 731 13.36 -32.66 22.79
N ARG A 732 12.68 -31.61 22.28
CA ARG A 732 12.43 -30.39 23.05
C ARG A 732 11.60 -30.65 24.32
N ALA A 733 10.60 -31.53 24.24
CA ALA A 733 9.79 -31.92 25.40
C ALA A 733 10.66 -32.60 26.48
N GLN A 734 11.51 -33.55 26.08
CA GLN A 734 12.44 -34.24 26.98
C GLN A 734 13.45 -33.27 27.62
N THR A 735 14.03 -32.39 26.80
CA THR A 735 14.97 -31.36 27.27
C THR A 735 14.30 -30.43 28.29
N THR A 736 13.07 -29.99 28.01
CA THR A 736 12.31 -29.11 28.90
C THR A 736 11.93 -29.80 30.21
N ASP A 737 11.60 -31.10 30.16
CA ASP A 737 11.32 -31.89 31.37
C ASP A 737 12.56 -32.02 32.27
N LEU A 738 13.74 -32.25 31.69
CA LEU A 738 15.00 -32.27 32.45
C LEU A 738 15.27 -30.93 33.13
N VAL A 739 15.05 -29.82 32.43
CA VAL A 739 15.19 -28.46 33.00
C VAL A 739 14.13 -28.23 34.09
N ALA A 740 12.88 -28.64 33.89
CA ALA A 740 11.81 -28.52 34.88
C ALA A 740 12.15 -29.25 36.19
N ARG A 741 12.77 -30.43 36.08
CA ARG A 741 13.26 -31.20 37.24
C ARG A 741 14.42 -30.52 37.94
N SER A 742 15.36 -29.93 37.20
CA SER A 742 16.49 -29.16 37.76
C SER A 742 15.99 -27.93 38.55
N VAL A 743 15.06 -27.17 37.97
CA VAL A 743 14.40 -26.02 38.63
C VAL A 743 13.65 -26.46 39.90
N TRP A 744 12.93 -27.58 39.83
CA TRP A 744 12.24 -28.15 40.99
C TRP A 744 13.21 -28.60 42.08
N ASP A 745 14.35 -29.19 41.72
CA ASP A 745 15.40 -29.58 42.68
C ASP A 745 15.99 -28.36 43.39
N ASN A 746 16.22 -27.24 42.68
CA ASN A 746 16.64 -25.97 43.30
C ASN A 746 15.61 -25.45 44.32
N LYS A 747 14.31 -25.58 44.03
CA LYS A 747 13.24 -25.29 45.01
C LYS A 747 13.35 -26.19 46.25
N GLN A 748 13.59 -27.49 46.06
CA GLN A 748 13.72 -28.43 47.17
C GLN A 748 14.96 -28.16 48.03
N LYS A 749 16.09 -27.81 47.40
CA LYS A 749 17.33 -27.42 48.08
C LYS A 749 17.11 -26.22 49.00
N LEU A 750 16.46 -25.16 48.50
CA LEU A 750 16.07 -24.03 49.35
C LEU A 750 15.11 -24.46 50.47
N GLY A 751 14.29 -25.48 50.26
CA GLY A 751 13.42 -26.07 51.28
C GLY A 751 14.17 -26.81 52.39
N ARG A 752 15.41 -27.25 52.11
CA ARG A 752 16.31 -28.00 53.00
C ARG A 752 17.49 -27.16 53.48
N ASP A 753 17.43 -25.84 53.30
CA ASP A 753 18.52 -24.89 53.60
C ASP A 753 19.85 -25.26 52.90
N GLN A 754 19.74 -25.75 51.67
CA GLN A 754 20.88 -26.04 50.78
C GLN A 754 20.92 -25.02 49.64
N ASP A 755 22.13 -24.69 49.19
CA ASP A 755 22.34 -23.74 48.11
C ASP A 755 21.85 -24.31 46.76
N PRO A 756 20.99 -23.60 46.01
CA PRO A 756 20.63 -23.95 44.64
C PRO A 756 21.83 -23.84 43.71
N LEU A 757 21.86 -24.68 42.68
CA LEU A 757 22.90 -24.64 41.66
C LEU A 757 22.56 -23.58 40.61
N LEU A 758 23.48 -22.66 40.37
CA LEU A 758 23.39 -21.72 39.24
C LEU A 758 23.58 -22.48 37.93
N LYS A 759 22.77 -22.12 36.93
CA LYS A 759 22.75 -22.85 35.66
C LYS A 759 24.01 -22.60 34.84
N GLY A 760 24.58 -23.68 34.32
CA GLY A 760 25.67 -23.62 33.35
C GLY A 760 25.17 -23.24 31.95
N GLU A 761 26.10 -23.00 31.03
CA GLU A 761 25.80 -22.60 29.65
C GLU A 761 24.91 -23.63 28.91
N ALA A 762 25.13 -24.93 29.15
CA ALA A 762 24.32 -26.00 28.56
C ALA A 762 22.88 -26.01 29.08
N GLU A 763 22.68 -25.78 30.38
CA GLU A 763 21.34 -25.71 30.99
C GLU A 763 20.59 -24.44 30.57
N LEU A 764 21.30 -23.33 30.42
CA LEU A 764 20.74 -22.10 29.88
C LEU A 764 20.35 -22.25 28.40
N SER A 765 21.18 -22.91 27.59
CA SER A 765 20.85 -23.20 26.19
C SER A 765 19.62 -24.12 26.09
N ALA A 766 19.51 -25.11 26.98
CA ALA A 766 18.32 -25.96 27.08
C ALA A 766 17.07 -25.16 27.50
N LEU A 767 17.20 -24.23 28.44
CA LEU A 767 16.10 -23.42 28.96
C LEU A 767 15.61 -22.36 27.94
N TYR A 768 16.52 -21.66 27.25
CA TYR A 768 16.17 -20.56 26.35
C TYR A 768 15.95 -21.01 24.90
N MET A 769 16.75 -21.95 24.39
CA MET A 769 16.69 -22.39 22.99
C MET A 769 16.00 -23.75 22.83
N GLY A 770 15.87 -24.53 23.89
CA GLY A 770 15.29 -25.89 23.83
C GLY A 770 16.23 -26.90 23.19
N ILE A 771 17.55 -26.64 23.23
CA ILE A 771 18.58 -27.48 22.60
C ILE A 771 19.54 -27.94 23.69
N THR A 772 19.84 -29.22 23.73
CA THR A 772 21.01 -29.74 24.44
C THR A 772 22.19 -29.74 23.47
N ASN A 773 23.18 -28.86 23.69
CA ASN A 773 24.51 -29.11 23.13
C ASN A 773 25.00 -30.41 23.79
N MET A 774 25.17 -31.47 23.01
CA MET A 774 26.11 -32.52 23.38
C MET A 774 27.51 -32.04 23.08
#